data_AF-R6ABB3-F1
#
_entry.id   AF-R6ABB3-F1
#
_cell.length_a   1.000
_cell.length_b   1.000
_cell.length_c   1.000
_cell.angle_alpha   90.00
_cell.angle_beta   90.00
_cell.angle_gamma   90.00
#
_symmetry.space_group_name_H-M   'P 1'
#
loop_
_entity.id
_entity.type
_entity.pdbx_description
1 polymer ?
#
loop_
_entity_poly.entity_id
_entity_poly.type
_entity_poly.pdbx_seq_one_letter_code
_entity_poly.pdbx_strand_id
1 'polypeptide(L)'
;MASGGHEHVGNYSGVTVDAKEGFMDMTVKVRRNEQGEMEIFHDNLGKCADNCASCGIGSTCSQKDAEGFEDKTYHFRLVDLPGTYSLSAYSPEELYVRRHLIDDTPDIVINVVDSSNLERNLYLTTQLIDMHQRMVIALNMYDELQHSGDKLDYKQLGSLLGVPMVPTISRTGKGVRDLFEKVIAVYENMGDTALERHIHVNHGKELEHSIDRIKYVFQKNQDLRSKYSTRYLAIKFLEGDSEAQHLVETLPQHDELVAVRFEETKRIKDTLHDTPDNAITDAKYGFIQGALKETFQPHVGRPGKTVTEKIDAVVTNRYLGFPLFFAVLFLIFYITFQVGAYPMDWIDWLVSQVSAFVKYAMPDGVLKDMIVDGAISGVGAVIVFLPNIMILYLFISILEDSGYMARAAFIMDKLMHRMGLHGKSFIPMVMGFGCNVPAIMATRTIENPKSRLITMLITPFMSCSARIPIYVVLVGAFFPLYGAWVMLGLYALGILAAILMARVFSRFLMKGEDLPFVMELPPYRMPTAKSVLIHTWEKGRQYLQKMGGIILVFSLIIWALSYFPHSTETDNVVPTQSTEIVENGRAAASPQHEVTVAETQTSPSYLQRIGQFVAPVMQPMHFDWKMSVGILSGVGAKELVVSTLAVMYAGEDVDADSASTDTHLSQVLRQNMTPASALAYLVFILFYFPCVATITAIKNESGGWKWATFTAVYTTMFAYVASLLTYLIASQF
;
A
#
# COMPACT_ATOMS: atom_id res chain seq x y z
N MET A 1 18.12 21.67 1.19
CA MET A 1 17.35 20.47 0.75
C MET A 1 17.52 19.36 1.78
N ALA A 2 16.47 18.74 2.31
CA ALA A 2 16.63 17.60 3.22
C ALA A 2 16.39 16.30 2.44
N SER A 3 17.37 15.40 2.42
CA SER A 3 17.19 14.03 1.97
C SER A 3 17.78 13.12 3.02
N GLY A 4 16.98 12.21 3.54
CA GLY A 4 17.42 11.22 4.50
C GLY A 4 16.73 9.90 4.24
N GLY A 5 17.43 8.81 4.54
CA GLY A 5 16.87 7.47 4.63
C GLY A 5 15.92 7.37 5.83
N HIS A 6 14.83 8.13 5.82
CA HIS A 6 13.80 8.04 6.84
C HIS A 6 12.68 7.11 6.38
N GLU A 7 12.68 5.89 6.90
CA GLU A 7 11.56 4.95 6.75
C GLU A 7 10.28 5.43 7.47
N HIS A 8 10.35 6.45 8.34
CA HIS A 8 9.32 6.70 9.36
C HIS A 8 8.92 8.16 9.65
N VAL A 9 9.21 9.13 8.77
CA VAL A 9 8.38 10.35 8.76
C VAL A 9 7.11 9.97 8.01
N GLY A 10 5.99 9.94 8.75
CA GLY A 10 4.71 9.41 8.30
C GLY A 10 4.46 9.61 6.81
N ASN A 11 4.13 8.51 6.13
CA ASN A 11 3.72 8.47 4.74
C ASN A 11 2.33 9.13 4.63
N TYR A 12 2.29 10.44 4.91
CA TYR A 12 1.14 11.32 4.78
C TYR A 12 0.85 11.45 3.29
N SER A 13 -0.14 10.70 2.85
CA SER A 13 -0.96 10.97 1.67
C SER A 13 -0.18 11.38 0.41
N GLY A 14 0.21 10.40 -0.39
CA GLY A 14 0.55 10.59 -1.79
C GLY A 14 1.97 10.16 -2.11
N VAL A 15 2.11 9.18 -2.99
CA VAL A 15 3.26 9.14 -3.91
C VAL A 15 3.00 10.26 -4.91
N THR A 16 3.11 11.49 -4.45
CA THR A 16 3.61 12.53 -5.32
C THR A 16 5.11 12.28 -5.33
N VAL A 17 5.65 11.89 -6.48
CA VAL A 17 7.10 11.99 -6.75
C VAL A 17 7.44 13.48 -6.93
N ASP A 18 6.90 14.30 -6.03
CA ASP A 18 6.98 15.74 -6.06
C ASP A 18 7.60 16.13 -4.73
N ALA A 19 8.57 17.01 -4.81
CA ALA A 19 9.20 17.54 -3.62
C ALA A 19 8.22 18.45 -2.88
N LYS A 20 8.21 18.37 -1.55
CA LYS A 20 7.43 19.31 -0.73
C LYS A 20 8.26 20.54 -0.45
N GLU A 21 7.65 21.71 -0.58
CA GLU A 21 8.33 22.98 -0.36
C GLU A 21 7.88 23.63 0.96
N GLY A 22 8.85 24.20 1.68
CA GLY A 22 8.64 25.02 2.87
C GLY A 22 9.51 26.26 2.83
N PHE A 23 9.05 27.34 3.45
CA PHE A 23 9.78 28.60 3.58
C PHE A 23 10.03 28.91 5.06
N MET A 24 11.25 29.31 5.40
CA MET A 24 11.65 29.64 6.76
C MET A 24 12.61 30.83 6.77
N ASP A 25 12.43 31.75 7.71
CA ASP A 25 13.34 32.87 7.93
C ASP A 25 14.12 32.68 9.23
N MET A 26 15.42 32.95 9.20
CA MET A 26 16.28 32.89 10.38
C MET A 26 17.23 34.09 10.43
N THR A 27 17.26 34.78 11.57
CA THR A 27 18.19 35.88 11.82
C THR A 27 19.34 35.39 12.68
N VAL A 28 20.58 35.64 12.22
CA VAL A 28 21.81 35.23 12.91
C VAL A 28 22.71 36.45 13.08
N LYS A 29 23.38 36.52 14.23
CA LYS A 29 24.37 37.56 14.54
C LYS A 29 25.72 37.18 13.96
N VAL A 30 26.29 38.08 13.14
CA VAL A 30 27.55 37.81 12.41
C VAL A 30 28.54 38.96 12.62
N ARG A 31 29.83 38.66 12.70
CA ARG A 31 30.93 39.64 12.76
C ARG A 31 31.95 39.35 11.67
N ARG A 32 32.58 40.38 11.08
CA ARG A 32 33.75 40.18 10.21
C ARG A 32 35.05 40.32 10.99
N ASN A 33 35.96 39.37 10.80
CA ASN A 33 37.34 39.43 11.28
C ASN A 33 38.21 40.34 10.40
N GLU A 34 39.38 40.74 10.90
CA GLU A 34 40.34 41.60 10.18
C GLU A 34 40.84 40.99 8.85
N GLN A 35 40.67 39.68 8.66
CA GLN A 35 40.99 38.94 7.42
C GLN A 35 39.83 38.91 6.41
N GLY A 36 38.68 39.51 6.73
CA GLY A 36 37.48 39.54 5.88
C GLY A 36 36.55 38.33 6.02
N GLU A 37 36.91 37.35 6.85
CA GLU A 37 36.10 36.17 7.16
C GLU A 37 34.94 36.53 8.10
N MET A 38 33.76 35.95 7.87
CA MET A 38 32.60 36.12 8.75
C MET A 38 32.59 35.06 9.86
N GLU A 39 32.35 35.49 11.10
CA GLU A 39 32.15 34.66 12.29
C GLU A 39 30.69 34.77 12.76
N ILE A 40 30.04 33.62 12.95
CA ILE A 40 28.68 33.56 13.52
C ILE A 40 28.78 33.50 15.05
N PHE A 41 28.02 34.37 15.74
CA PHE A 41 27.89 34.28 17.18
C PHE A 41 27.05 33.05 17.55
N HIS A 42 27.70 32.01 18.04
CA HIS A 42 27.02 30.86 18.63
C HIS A 42 26.50 31.26 20.01
N ASP A 43 25.17 31.40 20.12
CA ASP A 43 24.53 31.57 21.41
C ASP A 43 24.62 30.22 22.15
N ASN A 44 25.67 30.05 22.95
CA ASN A 44 25.80 28.90 23.84
C ASN A 44 24.66 28.96 24.86
N LEU A 45 23.50 28.42 24.50
CA LEU A 45 22.40 28.05 25.40
C LEU A 45 22.81 26.83 26.25
N GLY A 46 23.97 26.93 26.88
CA GLY A 46 24.35 26.14 28.03
C GLY A 46 24.04 26.95 29.28
N LYS A 47 22.88 26.68 29.90
CA LYS A 47 22.31 27.30 31.13
C LYS A 47 21.23 28.37 30.89
N CYS A 48 20.10 27.99 30.30
CA CYS A 48 18.83 28.46 30.87
C CYS A 48 18.44 27.44 31.94
N ALA A 49 18.59 27.84 33.21
CA ALA A 49 18.02 27.13 34.34
C ALA A 49 16.50 27.01 34.19
N ASP A 50 15.98 25.86 34.63
CA ASP A 50 14.60 25.49 34.90
C ASP A 50 13.48 26.50 34.59
N ASN A 51 12.47 25.99 33.85
CA ASN A 51 11.16 26.57 33.58
C ASN A 51 11.07 27.66 32.50
N CYS A 52 10.95 27.23 31.24
CA CYS A 52 10.18 27.99 30.26
C CYS A 52 9.36 27.05 29.38
N ALA A 53 8.08 26.88 29.71
CA ALA A 53 7.11 26.04 29.00
C ALA A 53 6.38 26.79 27.86
N SER A 54 6.92 27.93 27.39
CA SER A 54 6.34 28.69 26.29
C SER A 54 7.40 29.53 25.58
N CYS A 55 8.05 28.96 24.57
CA CYS A 55 8.75 29.76 23.55
C CYS A 55 8.39 29.18 22.18
N GLY A 56 7.49 29.88 21.50
CA GLY A 56 7.22 29.67 20.08
C GLY A 56 8.34 30.28 19.22
N ILE A 57 8.36 29.92 17.93
CA ILE A 57 9.34 30.31 16.90
C ILE A 57 9.16 31.80 16.50
N GLY A 58 9.12 32.71 17.47
CA GLY A 58 8.87 34.14 17.21
C GLY A 58 9.24 35.12 18.33
N SER A 59 9.85 34.67 19.43
CA SER A 59 10.25 35.58 20.51
C SER A 59 11.76 35.79 20.54
N THR A 60 12.19 37.00 20.18
CA THR A 60 13.55 37.52 20.37
C THR A 60 13.87 37.65 21.85
N CYS A 61 14.78 36.81 22.35
CA CYS A 61 15.36 37.00 23.67
C CYS A 61 16.40 38.12 23.57
N SER A 62 16.01 39.32 23.97
CA SER A 62 16.92 40.46 24.14
C SER A 62 17.63 40.30 25.49
N GLN A 63 18.95 40.06 25.50
CA GLN A 63 19.85 40.82 26.37
C GLN A 63 21.35 40.60 26.14
N LYS A 64 22.04 41.75 26.20
CA LYS A 64 23.48 42.06 26.16
C LYS A 64 24.10 42.15 24.76
N ASP A 65 24.22 43.40 24.33
CA ASP A 65 24.96 43.87 23.17
C ASP A 65 26.36 43.26 23.14
N ALA A 66 26.56 42.35 22.20
CA ALA A 66 27.89 41.99 21.73
C ALA A 66 28.33 43.12 20.78
N GLU A 67 29.12 44.07 21.28
CA GLU A 67 29.68 45.16 20.48
C GLU A 67 30.40 44.58 19.24
N GLY A 68 29.90 44.90 18.04
CA GLY A 68 30.51 44.52 16.76
C GLY A 68 29.85 43.38 15.97
N PHE A 69 28.67 42.88 16.36
CA PHE A 69 27.89 41.91 15.57
C PHE A 69 26.71 42.56 14.85
N GLU A 70 26.55 42.29 13.55
CA GLU A 70 25.41 42.72 12.72
C GLU A 70 24.35 41.59 12.65
N ASP A 71 23.07 41.96 12.72
CA ASP A 71 21.96 41.02 12.50
C ASP A 71 21.76 40.81 10.99
N LYS A 72 21.95 39.58 10.49
CA LYS A 72 21.69 39.20 9.11
C LYS A 72 20.56 38.17 9.03
N THR A 73 19.53 38.47 8.23
CA THR A 73 18.37 37.58 8.02
C THR A 73 18.56 36.76 6.76
N TYR A 74 18.36 35.44 6.86
CA TYR A 74 18.42 34.48 5.76
C TYR A 74 17.03 33.90 5.49
N HIS A 75 16.69 33.79 4.21
CA HIS A 75 15.45 33.20 3.72
C HIS A 75 15.75 31.81 3.14
N PHE A 76 15.20 30.76 3.75
CA PHE A 76 15.40 29.37 3.33
C PHE A 76 14.20 28.87 2.53
N ARG A 77 14.47 28.34 1.34
CA ARG A 77 13.54 27.44 0.62
C ARG A 77 13.96 26.01 0.90
N LEU A 78 13.20 25.33 1.75
CA LEU A 78 13.41 23.92 2.05
C LEU A 78 12.61 23.07 1.06
N VAL A 79 13.34 22.25 0.32
CA VAL A 79 12.79 21.23 -0.57
C VAL A 79 13.06 19.88 0.06
N ASP A 80 11.98 19.18 0.42
CA ASP A 80 12.00 17.82 0.98
C ASP A 80 11.92 16.81 -0.16
N LEU A 81 12.92 15.93 -0.23
CA LEU A 81 13.02 14.91 -1.25
C LEU A 81 12.51 13.57 -0.73
N PRO A 82 12.03 12.67 -1.62
CA PRO A 82 11.77 11.28 -1.26
C PRO A 82 12.98 10.65 -0.55
N GLY A 83 12.72 9.84 0.47
CA GLY A 83 13.77 9.12 1.19
C GLY A 83 14.41 8.06 0.31
N THR A 84 15.74 8.06 0.21
CA THR A 84 16.49 7.14 -0.65
C THR A 84 17.70 6.58 0.08
N TYR A 85 18.11 5.35 -0.26
CA TYR A 85 19.34 4.74 0.27
C TYR A 85 20.51 4.90 -0.69
N SER A 86 20.22 5.11 -1.98
CA SER A 86 21.20 5.31 -3.03
C SER A 86 20.65 6.21 -4.14
N LEU A 87 21.53 6.63 -5.05
CA LEU A 87 21.24 7.40 -6.25
C LEU A 87 21.33 6.50 -7.49
N SER A 88 20.80 5.29 -7.39
CA SER A 88 20.75 4.36 -8.51
C SER A 88 19.55 4.63 -9.42
N ALA A 89 19.53 4.04 -10.61
CA ALA A 89 18.38 4.08 -11.51
C ALA A 89 17.34 2.96 -11.24
N TYR A 90 17.40 2.26 -10.10
CA TYR A 90 16.53 1.11 -9.82
C TYR A 90 15.12 1.50 -9.37
N SER A 91 14.97 2.59 -8.62
CA SER A 91 13.67 3.05 -8.12
C SER A 91 13.27 4.41 -8.73
N PRO A 92 11.97 4.64 -9.00
CA PRO A 92 11.50 5.94 -9.48
C PRO A 92 11.81 7.09 -8.51
N GLU A 93 11.86 6.79 -7.21
CA GLU A 93 12.16 7.77 -6.15
C GLU A 93 13.65 8.15 -6.18
N GLU A 94 14.55 7.17 -6.28
CA GLU A 94 15.99 7.41 -6.39
C GLU A 94 16.35 8.19 -7.65
N LEU A 95 15.70 7.85 -8.76
CA LEU A 95 15.90 8.51 -10.04
C LEU A 95 15.33 9.94 -10.05
N TYR A 96 14.21 10.18 -9.36
CA TYR A 96 13.71 11.54 -9.13
C TYR A 96 14.68 12.37 -8.28
N VAL A 97 15.16 11.82 -7.16
CA VAL A 97 16.13 12.51 -6.29
C VAL A 97 17.40 12.86 -7.05
N ARG A 98 17.95 11.92 -7.82
CA ARG A 98 19.13 12.13 -8.65
C ARG A 98 18.91 13.25 -9.67
N ARG A 99 17.78 13.25 -10.40
CA ARG A 99 17.46 14.30 -11.38
C ARG A 99 17.31 15.65 -10.72
N HIS A 100 16.58 15.72 -9.62
CA HIS A 100 16.37 16.98 -8.89
C HIS A 100 17.70 17.56 -8.36
N LEU A 101 18.61 16.72 -7.86
CA LEU A 101 19.95 17.16 -7.44
C LEU A 101 20.80 17.72 -8.59
N ILE A 102 20.57 17.27 -9.83
CA ILE A 102 21.35 17.64 -11.02
C ILE A 102 20.70 18.80 -11.78
N ASP A 103 19.38 18.81 -11.91
CA ASP A 103 18.65 19.79 -12.74
C ASP A 103 18.31 21.06 -11.97
N ASP A 104 17.88 20.95 -10.70
CA ASP A 104 17.53 22.11 -9.86
C ASP A 104 18.75 22.66 -9.09
N THR A 105 19.83 21.88 -8.97
CA THR A 105 21.13 22.24 -8.34
C THR A 105 20.97 23.01 -7.02
N PRO A 106 20.71 22.34 -5.89
CA PRO A 106 20.51 23.03 -4.62
C PRO A 106 21.79 23.71 -4.12
N ASP A 107 21.66 24.85 -3.43
CA ASP A 107 22.79 25.53 -2.80
C ASP A 107 23.48 24.64 -1.75
N ILE A 108 22.67 23.95 -0.93
CA ILE A 108 23.12 23.04 0.12
C ILE A 108 22.17 21.83 0.27
N VAL A 109 22.77 20.66 0.39
CA VAL A 109 22.12 19.40 0.76
C VAL A 109 22.29 19.13 2.26
N ILE A 110 21.19 19.08 2.99
CA ILE A 110 21.08 18.56 4.35
C ILE A 110 20.85 17.06 4.23
N ASN A 111 21.89 16.27 4.48
CA ASN A 111 21.80 14.82 4.46
C ASN A 111 21.42 14.32 5.85
N VAL A 112 20.23 13.74 6.01
CA VAL A 112 19.74 13.28 7.31
C VAL A 112 20.10 11.81 7.49
N VAL A 113 21.00 11.54 8.42
CA VAL A 113 21.59 10.23 8.70
C VAL A 113 21.08 9.71 10.04
N ASP A 114 20.55 8.49 10.08
CA ASP A 114 20.19 7.83 11.33
C ASP A 114 21.46 7.41 12.10
N SER A 115 21.60 7.94 13.31
CA SER A 115 22.75 7.66 14.18
C SER A 115 22.80 6.20 14.64
N SER A 116 21.68 5.48 14.64
CA SER A 116 21.61 4.07 15.04
C SER A 116 22.15 3.11 13.97
N ASN A 117 22.16 3.52 12.71
CA ASN A 117 22.62 2.70 11.58
C ASN A 117 23.52 3.52 10.63
N LEU A 118 24.69 3.92 11.13
CA LEU A 118 25.61 4.78 10.40
C LEU A 118 26.15 4.15 9.12
N GLU A 119 26.50 2.86 9.15
CA GLU A 119 27.16 2.19 8.02
C GLU A 119 26.31 2.23 6.74
N ARG A 120 25.01 1.92 6.85
CA ARG A 120 24.11 1.94 5.70
C ARG A 120 23.79 3.37 5.23
N ASN A 121 23.56 4.30 6.15
CA ASN A 121 23.21 5.68 5.79
C ASN A 121 24.38 6.44 5.16
N LEU A 122 25.62 6.15 5.58
CA LEU A 122 26.80 6.78 4.99
C LEU A 122 27.05 6.35 3.54
N TYR A 123 26.40 5.29 3.05
CA TYR A 123 26.49 4.91 1.64
C TYR A 123 25.97 6.01 0.71
N LEU A 124 24.78 6.57 0.99
CA LEU A 124 24.26 7.72 0.25
C LEU A 124 25.22 8.93 0.35
N THR A 125 25.79 9.16 1.53
CA THR A 125 26.78 10.22 1.75
C THR A 125 27.97 10.10 0.80
N THR A 126 28.52 8.90 0.61
CA THR A 126 29.64 8.71 -0.34
C THR A 126 29.28 9.10 -1.77
N GLN A 127 28.05 8.81 -2.21
CA GLN A 127 27.59 9.13 -3.56
C GLN A 127 27.37 10.63 -3.75
N LEU A 128 26.85 11.32 -2.73
CA LEU A 128 26.67 12.77 -2.76
C LEU A 128 28.03 13.51 -2.75
N ILE A 129 29.04 12.95 -2.07
CA ILE A 129 30.43 13.43 -2.13
C ILE A 129 30.97 13.28 -3.57
N ASP A 130 30.78 12.14 -4.24
CA ASP A 130 31.20 11.94 -5.63
C ASP A 130 30.49 12.90 -6.61
N MET A 131 29.24 13.30 -6.31
CA MET A 131 28.49 14.31 -7.07
C MET A 131 28.98 15.75 -6.86
N HIS A 132 29.91 15.98 -5.93
CA HIS A 132 30.45 17.30 -5.61
C HIS A 132 29.40 18.27 -5.02
N GLN A 133 28.43 17.74 -4.26
CA GLN A 133 27.38 18.55 -3.65
C GLN A 133 27.86 19.17 -2.33
N ARG A 134 27.54 20.46 -2.10
CA ARG A 134 27.78 21.09 -0.80
C ARG A 134 26.78 20.54 0.20
N MET A 135 27.24 20.05 1.33
CA MET A 135 26.36 19.38 2.27
C MET A 135 26.69 19.59 3.75
N VAL A 136 25.66 19.36 4.58
CA VAL A 136 25.72 19.28 6.03
C VAL A 136 24.99 18.01 6.46
N ILE A 137 25.57 17.21 7.34
CA ILE A 137 24.96 15.98 7.83
C ILE A 137 24.22 16.25 9.14
N ALA A 138 22.94 15.95 9.16
CA ALA A 138 22.12 15.92 10.37
C ALA A 138 22.10 14.49 10.91
N LEU A 139 22.83 14.25 12.01
CA LEU A 139 22.83 12.97 12.71
C LEU A 139 21.56 12.87 13.56
N ASN A 140 20.49 12.31 13.00
CA ASN A 140 19.20 12.18 13.66
C ASN A 140 19.17 10.98 14.61
N MET A 141 18.19 10.94 15.51
CA MET A 141 18.01 9.87 16.51
C MET A 141 19.25 9.69 17.41
N TYR A 142 19.93 10.80 17.70
CA TYR A 142 21.15 10.78 18.52
C TYR A 142 20.87 10.36 19.97
N ASP A 143 19.62 10.46 20.44
CA ASP A 143 19.18 9.92 21.74
C ASP A 143 19.22 8.39 21.78
N GLU A 144 18.86 7.70 20.70
CA GLU A 144 18.95 6.23 20.63
C GLU A 144 20.40 5.75 20.67
N LEU A 145 21.29 6.43 19.92
CA LEU A 145 22.73 6.18 19.99
C LEU A 145 23.24 6.35 21.44
N GLN A 146 22.85 7.41 22.14
CA GLN A 146 23.24 7.62 23.54
C GLN A 146 22.65 6.57 24.49
N HIS A 147 21.41 6.15 24.26
CA HIS A 147 20.73 5.12 25.07
C HIS A 147 21.30 3.72 24.88
N SER A 148 21.79 3.40 23.68
CA SER A 148 22.49 2.14 23.39
C SER A 148 23.84 2.03 24.12
N GLY A 149 24.39 3.16 24.55
CA GLY A 149 25.71 3.26 25.18
C GLY A 149 26.86 3.43 24.19
N ASP A 150 26.56 3.50 22.89
CA ASP A 150 27.51 3.71 21.82
C ASP A 150 28.11 5.12 21.86
N LYS A 151 29.37 5.25 21.44
CA LYS A 151 30.06 6.54 21.36
C LYS A 151 30.51 6.80 19.94
N LEU A 152 30.10 7.95 19.40
CA LEU A 152 30.50 8.43 18.09
C LEU A 152 31.27 9.74 18.22
N ASP A 153 32.50 9.77 17.72
CA ASP A 153 33.23 11.02 17.47
C ASP A 153 32.80 11.59 16.10
N TYR A 154 31.67 12.30 16.09
CA TYR A 154 31.14 12.91 14.88
C TYR A 154 32.00 14.05 14.33
N LYS A 155 32.89 14.65 15.14
CA LYS A 155 33.79 15.71 14.68
C LYS A 155 34.92 15.12 13.86
N GLN A 156 35.53 14.04 14.35
CA GLN A 156 36.54 13.30 13.59
C GLN A 156 35.92 12.64 12.34
N LEU A 157 34.70 12.08 12.45
CA LEU A 157 34.03 11.52 11.28
C LEU A 157 33.73 12.61 10.23
N GLY A 158 33.30 13.79 10.67
CA GLY A 158 33.10 14.93 9.80
C GLY A 158 34.39 15.40 9.12
N SER A 159 35.54 15.35 9.80
CA SER A 159 36.83 15.70 9.18
C SER A 159 37.35 14.63 8.20
N LEU A 160 37.09 13.35 8.47
CA LEU A 160 37.42 12.24 7.57
C LEU A 160 36.57 12.24 6.28
N LEU A 161 35.33 12.69 6.36
CA LEU A 161 34.40 12.80 5.23
C LEU A 161 34.42 14.17 4.55
N GLY A 162 34.98 15.19 5.21
CA GLY A 162 35.03 16.55 4.68
C GLY A 162 33.66 17.22 4.68
N VAL A 163 32.79 16.81 5.61
CA VAL A 163 31.40 17.27 5.70
C VAL A 163 31.07 17.55 7.17
N PRO A 164 30.58 18.75 7.53
CA PRO A 164 30.19 19.05 8.90
C PRO A 164 29.00 18.20 9.33
N MET A 165 29.07 17.67 10.56
CA MET A 165 28.02 16.84 11.16
C MET A 165 27.45 17.49 12.41
N VAL A 166 26.13 17.47 12.56
CA VAL A 166 25.42 18.03 13.72
C VAL A 166 24.48 16.98 14.33
N PRO A 167 24.57 16.67 15.62
CA PRO A 167 23.64 15.78 16.31
C PRO A 167 22.27 16.44 16.49
N THR A 168 21.21 15.74 16.10
CA THR A 168 19.82 16.23 16.11
C THR A 168 18.85 15.20 16.69
N ILE A 169 17.75 15.67 17.27
CA ILE A 169 16.63 14.84 17.74
C ILE A 169 15.32 15.45 17.20
N SER A 170 14.76 14.83 16.16
CA SER A 170 13.56 15.34 15.48
C SER A 170 12.33 15.45 16.39
N ARG A 171 12.14 14.49 17.31
CA ARG A 171 10.97 14.47 18.22
C ARG A 171 10.93 15.65 19.18
N THR A 172 12.08 16.15 19.60
CA THR A 172 12.20 17.24 20.58
C THR A 172 12.63 18.57 19.96
N GLY A 173 13.07 18.57 18.70
CA GLY A 173 13.62 19.74 18.00
C GLY A 173 15.04 20.12 18.44
N LYS A 174 15.70 19.30 19.26
CA LYS A 174 17.06 19.57 19.75
C LYS A 174 18.08 19.49 18.60
N GLY A 175 18.98 20.46 18.51
CA GLY A 175 20.05 20.52 17.50
C GLY A 175 19.63 21.08 16.13
N VAL A 176 18.35 21.37 15.91
CA VAL A 176 17.87 21.92 14.64
C VAL A 176 18.42 23.33 14.40
N ARG A 177 18.50 24.16 15.43
CA ARG A 177 19.09 25.52 15.31
C ARG A 177 20.56 25.45 14.93
N ASP A 178 21.34 24.64 15.65
CA ASP A 178 22.77 24.43 15.39
C ASP A 178 23.02 23.92 13.96
N LEU A 179 22.13 23.06 13.45
CA LEU A 179 22.17 22.57 12.08
C LEU A 179 22.05 23.71 11.07
N PHE A 180 21.05 24.59 11.22
CA PHE A 180 20.86 25.72 10.30
C PHE A 180 21.98 26.78 10.42
N GLU A 181 22.52 27.00 11.62
CA GLU A 181 23.72 27.84 11.79
C GLU A 181 24.90 27.27 10.99
N LYS A 182 25.05 25.93 10.96
CA LYS A 182 26.11 25.28 10.17
C LYS A 182 25.84 25.28 8.67
N VAL A 183 24.58 25.22 8.25
CA VAL A 183 24.19 25.43 6.85
C VAL A 183 24.58 26.84 6.40
N ILE A 184 24.32 27.87 7.21
CA ILE A 184 24.73 29.25 6.88
C ILE A 184 26.25 29.36 6.78
N ALA A 185 26.99 28.73 7.70
CA ALA A 185 28.45 28.72 7.66
C ALA A 185 29.00 28.09 6.37
N VAL A 186 28.43 26.97 5.91
CA VAL A 186 28.80 26.32 4.63
C VAL A 186 28.38 27.16 3.43
N TYR A 187 27.25 27.87 3.50
CA TYR A 187 26.78 28.71 2.40
C TYR A 187 27.69 29.91 2.16
N GLU A 188 28.10 30.57 3.24
CA GLU A 188 28.95 31.78 3.21
C GLU A 188 30.45 31.45 3.09
N ASN A 189 30.84 30.17 3.00
CA ASN A 189 32.23 29.69 3.05
C ASN A 189 33.00 30.25 4.26
N MET A 190 32.35 30.27 5.44
CA MET A 190 33.00 30.66 6.68
C MET A 190 33.87 29.50 7.15
N GLY A 191 35.11 29.47 6.65
CA GLY A 191 36.00 28.32 6.79
C GLY A 191 36.55 28.14 8.20
N ASP A 192 36.33 26.95 8.76
CA ASP A 192 37.43 26.25 9.42
C ASP A 192 38.13 25.51 8.26
N THR A 193 39.35 25.92 7.91
CA THR A 193 40.14 25.41 6.75
C THR A 193 40.36 23.88 6.74
N ALA A 194 39.94 23.18 7.79
CA ALA A 194 39.94 21.72 7.91
C ALA A 194 38.70 21.01 7.31
N LEU A 195 37.57 21.71 7.10
CA LEU A 195 36.29 21.13 6.67
C LEU A 195 35.93 21.37 5.20
N GLU A 196 36.70 22.19 4.47
CA GLU A 196 36.48 22.52 3.04
C GLU A 196 37.38 21.71 2.08
N ARG A 197 38.00 20.63 2.54
CA ARG A 197 38.75 19.76 1.62
C ARG A 197 37.78 18.92 0.83
N HIS A 198 37.87 18.98 -0.51
CA HIS A 198 37.25 18.00 -1.37
C HIS A 198 37.85 16.61 -1.11
N ILE A 199 37.18 15.83 -0.27
CA ILE A 199 37.59 14.46 0.02
C ILE A 199 37.08 13.59 -1.12
N HIS A 200 38.02 12.96 -1.82
CA HIS A 200 37.69 11.96 -2.81
C HIS A 200 37.60 10.61 -2.10
N VAL A 201 36.46 9.94 -2.21
CA VAL A 201 36.35 8.53 -1.79
C VAL A 201 37.27 7.73 -2.70
N ASN A 202 38.32 7.15 -2.12
CA ASN A 202 39.32 6.40 -2.87
C ASN A 202 38.85 4.96 -3.07
N HIS A 203 38.58 4.58 -4.32
CA HIS A 203 38.10 3.23 -4.67
C HIS A 203 39.24 2.20 -4.84
N GLY A 204 40.47 2.59 -4.52
CA GLY A 204 41.66 1.77 -4.75
C GLY A 204 42.23 1.96 -6.15
N LYS A 205 43.50 1.57 -6.31
CA LYS A 205 44.31 1.92 -7.48
C LYS A 205 43.73 1.45 -8.82
N GLU A 206 43.20 0.23 -8.86
CA GLU A 206 42.69 -0.38 -10.09
C GLU A 206 41.37 0.26 -10.55
N LEU A 207 40.47 0.57 -9.61
CA LEU A 207 39.21 1.25 -9.91
C LEU A 207 39.44 2.72 -10.26
N GLU A 208 40.30 3.44 -9.51
CA GLU A 208 40.62 4.83 -9.82
C GLU A 208 41.26 4.99 -11.20
N HIS A 209 42.13 4.07 -11.63
CA HIS A 209 42.67 4.09 -12.98
C HIS A 209 41.57 3.97 -14.04
N SER A 210 40.58 3.10 -13.81
CA SER A 210 39.45 2.90 -14.71
C SER A 210 38.54 4.12 -14.77
N ILE A 211 38.23 4.70 -13.59
CA ILE A 211 37.44 5.92 -13.44
C ILE A 211 38.12 7.09 -14.15
N ASP A 212 39.43 7.27 -13.97
CA ASP A 212 40.19 8.36 -14.59
C ASP A 212 40.23 8.25 -16.12
N ARG A 213 40.34 7.03 -16.66
CA ARG A 213 40.35 6.79 -18.11
C ARG A 213 39.00 7.17 -18.73
N ILE A 214 37.89 6.76 -18.12
CA ILE A 214 36.53 7.13 -18.56
C ILE A 214 36.30 8.64 -18.36
N LYS A 215 36.72 9.19 -17.22
CA LYS A 215 36.62 10.62 -16.91
C LYS A 215 37.31 11.49 -17.96
N TYR A 216 38.49 11.08 -18.45
CA TYR A 216 39.21 11.82 -19.49
C TYR A 216 38.41 11.94 -20.79
N VAL A 217 37.66 10.90 -21.17
CA VAL A 217 36.80 10.95 -22.36
C VAL A 217 35.60 11.86 -22.13
N PHE A 218 34.94 11.77 -20.96
CA PHE A 218 33.85 12.70 -20.61
C PHE A 218 34.29 14.16 -20.57
N GLN A 219 35.51 14.45 -20.14
CA GLN A 219 36.07 15.80 -20.09
C GLN A 219 36.26 16.47 -21.46
N LYS A 220 36.25 15.71 -22.57
CA LYS A 220 36.31 16.27 -23.92
C LYS A 220 35.06 17.08 -24.28
N ASN A 221 33.94 16.82 -23.61
CA ASN A 221 32.68 17.51 -23.86
C ASN A 221 32.46 18.62 -22.81
N GLN A 222 32.49 19.88 -23.27
CA GLN A 222 32.40 21.04 -22.39
C GLN A 222 31.00 21.21 -21.77
N ASP A 223 29.94 20.90 -22.52
CA ASP A 223 28.55 21.07 -22.07
C ASP A 223 28.21 20.11 -20.92
N LEU A 224 28.73 18.89 -21.00
CA LEU A 224 28.63 17.90 -19.93
C LEU A 224 29.33 18.36 -18.65
N ARG A 225 30.50 18.99 -18.79
CA ARG A 225 31.31 19.43 -17.65
C ARG A 225 30.64 20.54 -16.85
N SER A 226 29.80 21.37 -17.47
CA SER A 226 29.01 22.38 -16.76
C SER A 226 27.82 21.82 -15.99
N LYS A 227 27.25 20.69 -16.43
CA LYS A 227 26.02 20.13 -15.85
C LYS A 227 26.28 18.96 -14.90
N TYR A 228 27.28 18.13 -15.16
CA TYR A 228 27.55 16.90 -14.41
C TYR A 228 28.97 16.89 -13.83
N SER A 229 29.10 16.31 -12.63
CA SER A 229 30.40 15.84 -12.15
C SER A 229 30.90 14.72 -13.06
N THR A 230 31.97 14.98 -13.81
CA THR A 230 32.55 14.00 -14.75
C THR A 230 33.06 12.74 -14.04
N ARG A 231 33.42 12.85 -12.76
CA ARG A 231 33.81 11.71 -11.92
C ARG A 231 32.59 10.84 -11.61
N TYR A 232 31.53 11.45 -11.08
CA TYR A 232 30.29 10.73 -10.78
C TYR A 232 29.73 10.01 -12.02
N LEU A 233 29.74 10.69 -13.17
CA LEU A 233 29.27 10.10 -14.42
C LEU A 233 30.16 8.93 -14.88
N ALA A 234 31.48 9.03 -14.71
CA ALA A 234 32.41 7.94 -15.00
C ALA A 234 32.17 6.71 -14.11
N ILE A 235 31.93 6.92 -12.81
CA ILE A 235 31.60 5.85 -11.86
C ILE A 235 30.28 5.18 -12.28
N LYS A 236 29.21 5.96 -12.48
CA LYS A 236 27.88 5.42 -12.86
C LYS A 236 27.91 4.68 -14.20
N PHE A 237 28.65 5.20 -15.17
CA PHE A 237 28.80 4.53 -16.47
C PHE A 237 29.58 3.21 -16.33
N LEU A 238 30.59 3.16 -15.46
CA LEU A 238 31.34 1.93 -15.18
C LEU A 238 30.51 0.89 -14.41
N GLU A 239 29.69 1.31 -13.44
CA GLU A 239 28.69 0.48 -12.73
C GLU A 239 27.65 -0.12 -13.71
N GLY A 240 27.40 0.56 -14.84
CA GLY A 240 26.44 0.13 -15.85
C GLY A 240 25.01 0.64 -15.64
N ASP A 241 24.91 1.80 -15.01
CA ASP A 241 23.67 2.53 -14.80
C ASP A 241 22.95 2.83 -16.13
N SER A 242 21.65 2.52 -16.19
CA SER A 242 20.82 2.64 -17.40
C SER A 242 20.65 4.10 -17.84
N GLU A 243 20.51 5.03 -16.90
CA GLU A 243 20.38 6.46 -17.21
C GLU A 243 21.70 7.04 -17.74
N ALA A 244 22.84 6.66 -17.14
CA ALA A 244 24.15 7.03 -17.67
C ALA A 244 24.37 6.46 -19.08
N GLN A 245 23.93 5.24 -19.36
CA GLN A 245 24.02 4.64 -20.68
C GLN A 245 23.17 5.39 -21.71
N HIS A 246 21.91 5.72 -21.40
CA HIS A 246 21.07 6.52 -22.27
C HIS A 246 21.63 7.93 -22.51
N LEU A 247 22.27 8.55 -21.50
CA LEU A 247 22.96 9.82 -21.70
C LEU A 247 24.11 9.66 -22.70
N VAL A 248 24.94 8.62 -22.54
CA VAL A 248 26.06 8.33 -23.47
C VAL A 248 25.58 8.05 -24.89
N GLU A 249 24.40 7.44 -25.06
CA GLU A 249 23.76 7.22 -26.36
C GLU A 249 23.55 8.51 -27.17
N THR A 250 23.38 9.64 -26.48
CA THR A 250 23.17 10.95 -27.12
C THR A 250 24.46 11.71 -27.43
N LEU A 251 25.62 11.24 -26.96
CA LEU A 251 26.87 11.97 -27.05
C LEU A 251 27.65 11.65 -28.34
N PRO A 252 28.38 12.62 -28.92
CA PRO A 252 29.22 12.36 -30.09
C PRO A 252 30.42 11.46 -29.79
N GLN A 253 30.84 11.35 -28.52
CA GLN A 253 31.91 10.45 -28.07
C GLN A 253 31.42 9.03 -27.69
N HIS A 254 30.19 8.65 -28.06
CA HIS A 254 29.59 7.35 -27.77
C HIS A 254 30.57 6.18 -27.97
N ASP A 255 31.12 6.05 -29.18
CA ASP A 255 31.89 4.85 -29.57
C ASP A 255 33.17 4.71 -28.77
N GLU A 256 33.83 5.83 -28.47
CA GLU A 256 35.01 5.85 -27.62
C GLU A 256 34.65 5.47 -26.18
N LEU A 257 33.55 6.00 -25.62
CA LEU A 257 33.09 5.69 -24.27
C LEU A 257 32.73 4.21 -24.12
N VAL A 258 31.97 3.64 -25.06
CA VAL A 258 31.58 2.23 -25.04
C VAL A 258 32.80 1.32 -25.17
N ALA A 259 33.75 1.66 -26.05
CA ALA A 259 35.00 0.90 -26.20
C ALA A 259 35.83 0.93 -24.91
N VAL A 260 36.04 2.10 -24.31
CA VAL A 260 36.81 2.24 -23.06
C VAL A 260 36.12 1.50 -21.92
N ARG A 261 34.79 1.64 -21.75
CA ARG A 261 34.05 0.90 -20.72
C ARG A 261 34.20 -0.60 -20.89
N PHE A 262 34.11 -1.13 -22.12
CA PHE A 262 34.27 -2.56 -22.39
C PHE A 262 35.68 -3.06 -22.02
N GLU A 263 36.73 -2.33 -22.40
CA GLU A 263 38.11 -2.67 -22.05
C GLU A 263 38.34 -2.66 -20.54
N GLU A 264 37.87 -1.62 -19.84
CA GLU A 264 38.04 -1.47 -18.40
C GLU A 264 37.22 -2.51 -17.61
N THR A 265 36.00 -2.81 -18.06
CA THR A 265 35.17 -3.87 -17.47
C THR A 265 35.88 -5.23 -17.56
N LYS A 266 36.52 -5.50 -18.70
CA LYS A 266 37.30 -6.73 -18.88
C LYS A 266 38.53 -6.73 -17.97
N ARG A 267 39.28 -5.63 -17.88
CA ARG A 267 40.44 -5.54 -16.98
C ARG A 267 40.06 -5.76 -15.52
N ILE A 268 38.99 -5.13 -15.05
CA ILE A 268 38.50 -5.28 -13.67
C ILE A 268 38.16 -6.75 -13.40
N LYS A 269 37.46 -7.40 -14.34
CA LYS A 269 37.11 -8.82 -14.20
C LYS A 269 38.33 -9.75 -14.17
N ASP A 270 39.36 -9.44 -14.95
CA ASP A 270 40.59 -10.23 -15.00
C ASP A 270 41.48 -10.00 -13.76
N THR A 271 41.54 -8.77 -13.23
CA THR A 271 42.40 -8.39 -12.10
C THR A 271 41.76 -8.62 -10.73
N LEU A 272 40.50 -8.22 -10.55
CA LEU A 272 39.76 -8.27 -9.28
C LEU A 272 38.84 -9.49 -9.17
N HIS A 273 38.63 -10.24 -10.26
CA HIS A 273 37.71 -11.39 -10.32
C HIS A 273 36.26 -11.07 -9.93
N ASP A 274 35.86 -9.81 -10.08
CA ASP A 274 34.52 -9.33 -9.78
C ASP A 274 33.98 -8.43 -10.90
N THR A 275 32.68 -8.13 -10.84
CA THR A 275 32.06 -7.14 -11.71
C THR A 275 32.36 -5.72 -11.23
N PRO A 276 32.42 -4.71 -12.13
CA PRO A 276 32.71 -3.34 -11.73
C PRO A 276 31.74 -2.78 -10.70
N ASP A 277 30.45 -3.12 -10.79
CA ASP A 277 29.41 -2.66 -9.86
C ASP A 277 29.68 -3.15 -8.42
N ASN A 278 29.87 -4.47 -8.26
CA ASN A 278 30.23 -5.06 -6.96
C ASN A 278 31.53 -4.47 -6.42
N ALA A 279 32.57 -4.37 -7.25
CA ALA A 279 33.88 -3.87 -6.82
C ALA A 279 33.82 -2.42 -6.33
N ILE A 280 33.04 -1.55 -6.99
CA ILE A 280 32.83 -0.17 -6.56
C ILE A 280 32.02 -0.12 -5.27
N THR A 281 30.98 -0.95 -5.14
CA THR A 281 30.16 -1.05 -3.94
C THR A 281 30.99 -1.51 -2.73
N ASP A 282 31.79 -2.55 -2.90
CA ASP A 282 32.71 -3.06 -1.87
C ASP A 282 33.73 -2.00 -1.46
N ALA A 283 34.26 -1.23 -2.42
CA ALA A 283 35.20 -0.15 -2.12
C ALA A 283 34.55 0.97 -1.28
N LYS A 284 33.30 1.35 -1.59
CA LYS A 284 32.53 2.34 -0.81
C LYS A 284 32.27 1.84 0.61
N TYR A 285 31.81 0.60 0.78
CA TYR A 285 31.63 0.00 2.11
C TYR A 285 32.95 -0.13 2.86
N GLY A 286 34.04 -0.51 2.19
CA GLY A 286 35.37 -0.57 2.77
C GLY A 286 35.84 0.78 3.33
N PHE A 287 35.57 1.88 2.61
CA PHE A 287 35.85 3.24 3.08
C PHE A 287 35.02 3.61 4.32
N ILE A 288 33.71 3.32 4.29
CA ILE A 288 32.80 3.60 5.41
C ILE A 288 33.20 2.81 6.66
N GLN A 289 33.46 1.51 6.52
CA GLN A 289 33.91 0.66 7.62
C GLN A 289 35.25 1.12 8.18
N GLY A 290 36.17 1.57 7.30
CA GLY A 290 37.43 2.17 7.71
C GLY A 290 37.24 3.42 8.58
N ALA A 291 36.38 4.35 8.13
CA ALA A 291 36.08 5.57 8.88
C ALA A 291 35.39 5.27 10.23
N LEU A 292 34.37 4.40 10.22
CA LEU A 292 33.66 4.02 11.43
C LEU A 292 34.56 3.28 12.43
N LYS A 293 35.51 2.48 11.98
CA LYS A 293 36.47 1.82 12.87
C LYS A 293 37.33 2.80 13.67
N GLU A 294 37.59 3.99 13.14
CA GLU A 294 38.32 5.05 13.83
C GLU A 294 37.43 5.89 14.75
N THR A 295 36.17 6.13 14.37
CA THR A 295 35.32 7.15 15.01
C THR A 295 34.18 6.58 15.87
N PHE A 296 33.80 5.32 15.67
CA PHE A 296 32.67 4.68 16.32
C PHE A 296 33.14 3.59 17.29
N GLN A 297 32.77 3.75 18.56
CA GLN A 297 33.04 2.78 19.61
C GLN A 297 31.72 2.13 20.03
N PRO A 298 31.45 0.90 19.59
CA PRO A 298 30.26 0.17 19.99
C PRO A 298 30.34 -0.19 21.49
N HIS A 299 29.22 -0.09 22.18
CA HIS A 299 29.12 -0.45 23.58
C HIS A 299 29.29 -1.96 23.79
N VAL A 300 30.36 -2.37 24.46
CA VAL A 300 30.58 -3.78 24.87
C VAL A 300 29.80 -4.07 26.16
N GLY A 301 28.48 -3.90 26.12
CA GLY A 301 27.56 -4.34 27.18
C GLY A 301 27.33 -5.84 27.08
N ARG A 302 27.07 -6.53 28.21
CA ARG A 302 26.65 -7.95 28.19
C ARG A 302 25.51 -8.12 27.18
N PRO A 303 25.52 -9.19 26.35
CA PRO A 303 24.45 -9.47 25.39
C PRO A 303 23.22 -9.98 26.15
N GLY A 304 22.58 -9.11 26.93
CA GLY A 304 21.21 -9.32 27.34
C GLY A 304 20.37 -9.10 26.10
N LYS A 305 19.80 -10.19 25.56
CA LYS A 305 18.90 -10.11 24.40
C LYS A 305 17.96 -8.94 24.59
N THR A 306 18.02 -7.95 23.70
CA THR A 306 17.07 -6.85 23.67
C THR A 306 15.64 -7.41 23.66
N VAL A 307 14.65 -6.66 24.16
CA VAL A 307 13.25 -7.14 24.16
C VAL A 307 12.85 -7.54 22.72
N THR A 308 13.32 -6.77 21.74
CA THR A 308 13.25 -7.06 20.30
C THR A 308 13.81 -8.45 19.96
N GLU A 309 15.05 -8.76 20.34
CA GLU A 309 15.66 -10.08 20.07
C GLU A 309 14.93 -11.25 20.73
N LYS A 310 14.34 -11.04 21.92
CA LYS A 310 13.54 -12.09 22.58
C LYS A 310 12.24 -12.36 21.83
N ILE A 311 11.57 -11.31 21.37
CA ILE A 311 10.34 -11.41 20.59
C ILE A 311 10.67 -12.01 19.22
N ASP A 312 11.69 -11.51 18.53
CA ASP A 312 12.11 -12.02 17.23
C ASP A 312 12.52 -13.49 17.33
N ALA A 313 13.18 -13.95 18.40
CA ALA A 313 13.49 -15.38 18.57
C ALA A 313 12.26 -16.30 18.57
N VAL A 314 11.08 -15.77 18.92
CA VAL A 314 9.79 -16.49 18.86
C VAL A 314 9.09 -16.24 17.53
N VAL A 315 8.97 -14.97 17.12
CA VAL A 315 8.22 -14.53 15.94
C VAL A 315 8.88 -15.00 14.65
N THR A 316 10.21 -14.89 14.53
CA THR A 316 10.95 -15.26 13.31
C THR A 316 11.38 -16.73 13.28
N ASN A 317 11.02 -17.51 14.31
CA ASN A 317 11.31 -18.92 14.34
C ASN A 317 10.64 -19.65 13.17
N ARG A 318 11.39 -20.52 12.48
CA ARG A 318 10.91 -21.26 11.30
C ARG A 318 9.63 -22.09 11.55
N TYR A 319 9.42 -22.60 12.76
CA TYR A 319 8.27 -23.44 13.09
C TYR A 319 7.21 -22.72 13.91
N LEU A 320 7.60 -21.86 14.86
CA LEU A 320 6.64 -21.11 15.69
C LEU A 320 6.13 -19.83 15.01
N GLY A 321 6.87 -19.27 14.05
CA GLY A 321 6.51 -18.04 13.36
C GLY A 321 5.24 -18.17 12.54
N PHE A 322 5.06 -19.28 11.79
CA PHE A 322 3.83 -19.50 11.00
C PHE A 322 2.58 -19.66 11.89
N PRO A 323 2.53 -20.55 12.90
CA PRO A 323 1.38 -20.66 13.79
C PRO A 323 1.08 -19.38 14.54
N LEU A 324 2.10 -18.67 15.06
CA LEU A 324 1.91 -17.39 15.74
C LEU A 324 1.32 -16.35 14.79
N PHE A 325 1.83 -16.27 13.57
CA PHE A 325 1.31 -15.37 12.55
C PHE A 325 -0.17 -15.64 12.24
N PHE A 326 -0.53 -16.90 11.98
CA PHE A 326 -1.93 -17.26 11.74
C PHE A 326 -2.80 -17.06 12.98
N ALA A 327 -2.28 -17.21 14.19
CA ALA A 327 -2.99 -16.94 15.43
C ALA A 327 -3.28 -15.43 15.61
N VAL A 328 -2.29 -14.57 15.33
CA VAL A 328 -2.48 -13.11 15.33
C VAL A 328 -3.50 -12.70 14.28
N LEU A 329 -3.40 -13.26 13.08
CA LEU A 329 -4.36 -12.99 12.00
C LEU A 329 -5.78 -13.46 12.36
N PHE A 330 -5.90 -14.65 12.93
CA PHE A 330 -7.16 -15.18 13.44
C PHE A 330 -7.77 -14.25 14.50
N LEU A 331 -6.96 -13.78 15.46
CA LEU A 331 -7.42 -12.86 16.50
C LEU A 331 -7.94 -11.55 15.89
N ILE A 332 -7.23 -10.99 14.91
CA ILE A 332 -7.66 -9.76 14.22
C ILE A 332 -9.00 -9.96 13.53
N PHE A 333 -9.17 -11.02 12.74
CA PHE A 333 -10.43 -11.30 12.07
C PHE A 333 -11.56 -11.61 13.05
N TYR A 334 -11.29 -12.42 14.07
CA TYR A 334 -12.26 -12.77 15.10
C TYR A 334 -12.78 -11.52 15.80
N ILE A 335 -11.88 -10.65 16.28
CA ILE A 335 -12.29 -9.40 16.93
C ILE A 335 -13.00 -8.49 15.95
N THR A 336 -12.52 -8.37 14.71
CA THR A 336 -13.13 -7.51 13.69
C THR A 336 -14.60 -7.88 13.45
N PHE A 337 -14.91 -9.16 13.24
CA PHE A 337 -16.29 -9.58 12.98
C PHE A 337 -17.14 -9.62 14.26
N GLN A 338 -16.60 -10.11 15.37
CA GLN A 338 -17.36 -10.23 16.61
C GLN A 338 -17.70 -8.87 17.20
N VAL A 339 -16.71 -7.96 17.29
CA VAL A 339 -16.91 -6.62 17.84
C VAL A 339 -17.58 -5.72 16.82
N GLY A 340 -17.28 -5.88 15.53
CA GLY A 340 -17.85 -5.03 14.49
C GLY A 340 -19.31 -5.37 14.11
N ALA A 341 -19.83 -6.55 14.50
CA ALA A 341 -21.25 -6.87 14.39
C ALA A 341 -22.13 -5.91 15.20
N TYR A 342 -21.75 -5.54 16.44
CA TYR A 342 -22.59 -4.67 17.26
C TYR A 342 -22.81 -3.28 16.65
N PRO A 343 -21.78 -2.54 16.19
CA PRO A 343 -22.00 -1.26 15.50
C PRO A 343 -22.68 -1.42 14.13
N MET A 344 -22.49 -2.56 13.46
CA MET A 344 -23.17 -2.86 12.19
C MET A 344 -24.69 -2.88 12.39
N ASP A 345 -25.17 -3.61 13.41
CA ASP A 345 -26.59 -3.72 13.74
C ASP A 345 -27.19 -2.35 14.15
N TRP A 346 -26.43 -1.53 14.87
CA TRP A 346 -26.88 -0.18 15.27
C TRP A 346 -27.08 0.74 14.06
N ILE A 347 -26.16 0.67 13.09
CA ILE A 347 -26.25 1.46 11.86
C ILE A 347 -27.40 0.95 11.00
N ASP A 348 -27.56 -0.37 10.86
CA ASP A 348 -28.65 -0.96 10.09
C ASP A 348 -30.01 -0.57 10.67
N TRP A 349 -30.17 -0.68 11.99
CA TRP A 349 -31.35 -0.17 12.69
C TRP A 349 -31.60 1.31 12.38
N LEU A 350 -30.57 2.15 12.41
CA LEU A 350 -30.70 3.58 12.11
C LEU A 350 -31.14 3.82 10.66
N VAL A 351 -30.55 3.09 9.70
CA VAL A 351 -30.92 3.17 8.28
C VAL A 351 -32.37 2.75 8.08
N SER A 352 -32.81 1.67 8.74
CA SER A 352 -34.19 1.19 8.72
C SER A 352 -35.18 2.22 9.29
N GLN A 353 -34.83 2.87 10.41
CA GLN A 353 -35.65 3.96 10.96
C GLN A 353 -35.75 5.17 10.02
N VAL A 354 -34.65 5.55 9.37
CA VAL A 354 -34.66 6.63 8.38
C VAL A 354 -35.52 6.26 7.17
N SER A 355 -35.39 5.02 6.68
CA SER A 355 -36.23 4.47 5.60
C SER A 355 -37.72 4.53 5.95
N ALA A 356 -38.10 4.05 7.15
CA ALA A 356 -39.47 4.09 7.64
C ALA A 356 -40.01 5.53 7.80
N PHE A 357 -39.18 6.45 8.29
CA PHE A 357 -39.54 7.86 8.42
C PHE A 357 -39.82 8.50 7.05
N VAL A 358 -38.98 8.23 6.04
CA VAL A 358 -39.20 8.71 4.67
C VAL A 358 -40.45 8.08 4.07
N LYS A 359 -40.71 6.78 4.34
CA LYS A 359 -41.94 6.11 3.89
C LYS A 359 -43.21 6.74 4.47
N TYR A 360 -43.15 7.22 5.71
CA TYR A 360 -44.26 7.93 6.37
C TYR A 360 -44.42 9.38 5.91
N ALA A 361 -43.31 10.09 5.69
CA ALA A 361 -43.32 11.52 5.37
C ALA A 361 -43.66 11.83 3.90
N MET A 362 -43.44 10.89 2.97
CA MET A 362 -43.60 11.10 1.53
C MET A 362 -44.81 10.32 0.96
N PRO A 363 -45.65 10.94 0.10
CA PRO A 363 -46.73 10.26 -0.61
C PRO A 363 -46.20 9.14 -1.51
N ASP A 364 -47.05 8.15 -1.81
CA ASP A 364 -46.69 7.04 -2.69
C ASP A 364 -46.37 7.55 -4.12
N GLY A 365 -45.24 7.12 -4.65
CA GLY A 365 -44.79 7.49 -5.99
C GLY A 365 -43.35 7.08 -6.27
N VAL A 366 -42.97 7.11 -7.55
CA VAL A 366 -41.66 6.69 -8.06
C VAL A 366 -40.48 7.33 -7.29
N LEU A 367 -40.63 8.60 -6.87
CA LEU A 367 -39.59 9.32 -6.14
C LEU A 367 -39.36 8.75 -4.73
N LYS A 368 -40.43 8.31 -4.06
CA LYS A 368 -40.37 7.67 -2.74
C LYS A 368 -39.60 6.36 -2.83
N ASP A 369 -39.97 5.50 -3.78
CA ASP A 369 -39.33 4.20 -4.00
C ASP A 369 -37.86 4.37 -4.41
N MET A 370 -37.55 5.37 -5.25
CA MET A 370 -36.17 5.70 -5.63
C MET A 370 -35.31 6.08 -4.43
N ILE A 371 -35.85 6.93 -3.54
CA ILE A 371 -35.11 7.41 -2.38
C ILE A 371 -34.96 6.29 -1.35
N VAL A 372 -36.01 5.53 -1.10
CA VAL A 372 -36.02 4.50 -0.06
C VAL A 372 -35.27 3.24 -0.51
N ASP A 373 -35.69 2.64 -1.63
CA ASP A 373 -35.18 1.35 -2.09
C ASP A 373 -33.92 1.51 -2.96
N GLY A 374 -33.73 2.66 -3.60
CA GLY A 374 -32.54 2.96 -4.39
C GLY A 374 -31.41 3.63 -3.58
N ALA A 375 -31.67 4.81 -3.02
CA ALA A 375 -30.64 5.64 -2.40
C ALA A 375 -30.34 5.24 -0.95
N ILE A 376 -31.33 5.19 -0.07
CA ILE A 376 -31.16 4.91 1.36
C ILE A 376 -30.69 3.47 1.57
N SER A 377 -31.34 2.50 0.92
CA SER A 377 -30.91 1.10 0.95
C SER A 377 -29.47 0.91 0.42
N GLY A 378 -29.16 1.53 -0.73
CA GLY A 378 -27.82 1.45 -1.34
C GLY A 378 -26.72 2.10 -0.50
N VAL A 379 -26.94 3.30 0.04
CA VAL A 379 -25.98 3.99 0.92
C VAL A 379 -25.89 3.29 2.27
N GLY A 380 -27.02 2.81 2.79
CA GLY A 380 -27.11 2.03 4.01
C GLY A 380 -26.16 0.84 3.99
N ALA A 381 -26.22 0.02 2.93
CA ALA A 381 -25.33 -1.12 2.76
C ALA A 381 -23.84 -0.73 2.90
N VAL A 382 -23.40 0.41 2.36
CA VAL A 382 -22.00 0.87 2.46
C VAL A 382 -21.62 1.27 3.88
N ILE A 383 -22.50 2.02 4.55
CA ILE A 383 -22.24 2.58 5.88
C ILE A 383 -22.26 1.46 6.93
N VAL A 384 -23.14 0.47 6.77
CA VAL A 384 -23.27 -0.70 7.65
C VAL A 384 -21.94 -1.48 7.74
N PHE A 385 -21.16 -1.59 6.65
CA PHE A 385 -19.84 -2.25 6.68
C PHE A 385 -18.68 -1.40 7.22
N LEU A 386 -18.86 -0.08 7.39
CA LEU A 386 -17.80 0.83 7.80
C LEU A 386 -17.12 0.45 9.13
N PRO A 387 -17.84 0.02 10.19
CA PRO A 387 -17.22 -0.32 11.48
C PRO A 387 -16.23 -1.48 11.38
N ASN A 388 -16.59 -2.55 10.66
CA ASN A 388 -15.71 -3.69 10.41
C ASN A 388 -14.41 -3.24 9.74
N ILE A 389 -14.51 -2.38 8.73
CA ILE A 389 -13.34 -1.84 8.02
C ILE A 389 -12.48 -0.98 8.95
N MET A 390 -13.08 -0.15 9.80
CA MET A 390 -12.33 0.68 10.76
C MET A 390 -11.59 -0.16 11.80
N ILE A 391 -12.22 -1.20 12.36
CA ILE A 391 -11.58 -2.11 13.32
C ILE A 391 -10.43 -2.87 12.64
N LEU A 392 -10.63 -3.35 11.42
CA LEU A 392 -9.57 -4.00 10.64
C LEU A 392 -8.38 -3.07 10.45
N TYR A 393 -8.61 -1.82 10.02
CA TYR A 393 -7.55 -0.83 9.84
C TYR A 393 -6.85 -0.43 11.14
N LEU A 394 -7.58 -0.42 12.27
CA LEU A 394 -7.00 -0.19 13.59
C LEU A 394 -5.93 -1.24 13.89
N PHE A 395 -6.25 -2.53 13.73
CA PHE A 395 -5.31 -3.63 13.96
C PHE A 395 -4.16 -3.65 12.96
N ILE A 396 -4.43 -3.37 11.69
CA ILE A 396 -3.39 -3.28 10.66
C ILE A 396 -2.41 -2.15 11.02
N SER A 397 -2.92 -0.97 11.41
CA SER A 397 -2.08 0.17 11.80
C SER A 397 -1.24 -0.17 13.04
N ILE A 398 -1.78 -0.93 14.00
CA ILE A 398 -1.02 -1.43 15.16
C ILE A 398 0.10 -2.39 14.73
N LEU A 399 -0.16 -3.32 13.81
CA LEU A 399 0.85 -4.26 13.33
C LEU A 399 1.93 -3.59 12.47
N GLU A 400 1.57 -2.52 11.76
CA GLU A 400 2.48 -1.70 10.97
C GLU A 400 3.37 -0.84 11.87
N ASP A 401 2.78 -0.02 12.75
CA ASP A 401 3.51 0.87 13.68
C ASP A 401 4.39 0.10 14.70
N SER A 402 4.03 -1.15 15.03
CA SER A 402 4.84 -2.00 15.91
C SER A 402 6.04 -2.65 15.22
N GLY A 403 6.10 -2.62 13.89
CA GLY A 403 7.14 -3.32 13.11
C GLY A 403 6.92 -4.82 12.95
N TYR A 404 5.78 -5.38 13.43
CA TYR A 404 5.45 -6.79 13.25
C TYR A 404 5.26 -7.17 11.77
N MET A 405 4.70 -6.25 10.96
CA MET A 405 4.49 -6.45 9.52
C MET A 405 5.77 -6.82 8.77
N ALA A 406 6.92 -6.21 9.12
CA ALA A 406 8.20 -6.52 8.51
C ALA A 406 8.63 -7.98 8.77
N ARG A 407 8.42 -8.50 10.00
CA ARG A 407 8.73 -9.90 10.34
C ARG A 407 7.79 -10.88 9.65
N ALA A 408 6.51 -10.55 9.59
CA ALA A 408 5.52 -11.37 8.89
C ALA A 408 5.88 -11.49 7.40
N ALA A 409 6.26 -10.39 6.75
CA ALA A 409 6.75 -10.41 5.37
C ALA A 409 8.03 -11.25 5.22
N PHE A 410 8.99 -11.12 6.14
CA PHE A 410 10.23 -11.91 6.14
C PHE A 410 9.97 -13.42 6.22
N ILE A 411 9.09 -13.88 7.12
CA ILE A 411 8.74 -15.31 7.25
C ILE A 411 8.09 -15.86 5.97
N MET A 412 7.29 -15.02 5.32
CA MET A 412 6.54 -15.38 4.12
C MET A 412 7.35 -15.24 2.83
N ASP A 413 8.49 -14.56 2.90
CA ASP A 413 9.31 -14.23 1.74
C ASP A 413 9.74 -15.46 0.95
N LYS A 414 10.19 -16.52 1.65
CA LYS A 414 10.56 -17.79 1.01
C LYS A 414 9.41 -18.45 0.25
N LEU A 415 8.18 -18.31 0.74
CA LEU A 415 6.99 -18.84 0.07
C LEU A 415 6.62 -17.97 -1.13
N MET A 416 6.66 -16.64 -0.98
CA MET A 416 6.34 -15.68 -2.04
C MET A 416 7.33 -15.75 -3.21
N HIS A 417 8.64 -15.85 -2.93
CA HIS A 417 9.66 -15.94 -3.98
C HIS A 417 9.49 -17.18 -4.86
N ARG A 418 9.01 -18.32 -4.32
CA ARG A 418 8.68 -19.51 -5.13
C ARG A 418 7.55 -19.28 -6.14
N MET A 419 6.72 -18.27 -5.89
CA MET A 419 5.61 -17.84 -6.75
C MET A 419 6.02 -16.72 -7.71
N GLY A 420 7.26 -16.20 -7.58
CA GLY A 420 7.75 -15.04 -8.33
C GLY A 420 7.22 -13.72 -7.78
N LEU A 421 6.94 -13.66 -6.48
CA LEU A 421 6.46 -12.49 -5.74
C LEU A 421 7.38 -12.17 -4.57
N HIS A 422 7.27 -10.95 -4.06
CA HIS A 422 8.04 -10.46 -2.93
C HIS A 422 7.34 -10.77 -1.59
N GLY A 423 8.06 -10.97 -0.48
CA GLY A 423 7.46 -11.21 0.84
C GLY A 423 6.41 -10.17 1.26
N LYS A 424 6.62 -8.89 0.92
CA LYS A 424 5.65 -7.79 1.17
C LYS A 424 4.32 -7.98 0.42
N SER A 425 4.27 -8.73 -0.69
CA SER A 425 3.04 -9.04 -1.43
C SER A 425 2.04 -9.87 -0.64
N PHE A 426 2.50 -10.61 0.36
CA PHE A 426 1.64 -11.41 1.21
C PHE A 426 0.70 -10.55 2.07
N ILE A 427 1.15 -9.36 2.49
CA ILE A 427 0.40 -8.46 3.38
C ILE A 427 -0.96 -8.06 2.74
N PRO A 428 -0.99 -7.48 1.53
CA PRO A 428 -2.23 -7.25 0.78
C PRO A 428 -3.09 -8.50 0.60
N MET A 429 -2.47 -9.63 0.25
CA MET A 429 -3.19 -10.86 -0.07
C MET A 429 -4.00 -11.36 1.12
N VAL A 430 -3.40 -11.33 2.32
CA VAL A 430 -4.07 -11.68 3.56
C VAL A 430 -5.20 -10.71 3.90
N MET A 431 -4.99 -9.40 3.73
CA MET A 431 -6.04 -8.40 3.91
C MET A 431 -7.24 -8.63 2.97
N GLY A 432 -7.00 -9.24 1.80
CA GLY A 432 -8.03 -9.55 0.79
C GLY A 432 -9.13 -10.49 1.31
N PHE A 433 -8.81 -11.38 2.25
CA PHE A 433 -9.83 -12.23 2.92
C PHE A 433 -10.83 -11.42 3.74
N GLY A 434 -10.43 -10.25 4.23
CA GLY A 434 -11.35 -9.27 4.81
C GLY A 434 -12.09 -8.55 3.69
N CYS A 435 -11.39 -7.64 3.01
CA CYS A 435 -11.94 -6.87 1.90
C CYS A 435 -10.86 -6.57 0.85
N ASN A 436 -11.21 -6.76 -0.43
CA ASN A 436 -10.28 -6.57 -1.53
C ASN A 436 -9.90 -5.09 -1.76
N VAL A 437 -10.75 -4.15 -1.37
CA VAL A 437 -10.48 -2.70 -1.50
C VAL A 437 -9.28 -2.26 -0.65
N PRO A 438 -9.28 -2.43 0.70
CA PRO A 438 -8.11 -2.14 1.54
C PRO A 438 -6.88 -2.88 1.08
N ALA A 439 -7.03 -4.15 0.71
CA ALA A 439 -5.95 -5.00 0.25
C ALA A 439 -5.25 -4.42 -0.98
N ILE A 440 -6.00 -4.01 -2.01
CA ILE A 440 -5.41 -3.37 -3.20
C ILE A 440 -4.72 -2.07 -2.85
N MET A 441 -5.30 -1.24 -1.99
CA MET A 441 -4.64 -0.01 -1.53
C MET A 441 -3.34 -0.29 -0.75
N ALA A 442 -3.29 -1.40 0.00
CA ALA A 442 -2.09 -1.82 0.73
C ALA A 442 -0.96 -2.30 -0.19
N THR A 443 -1.23 -2.63 -1.46
CA THR A 443 -0.18 -3.00 -2.42
C THR A 443 0.82 -1.87 -2.69
N ARG A 444 0.51 -0.64 -2.30
CA ARG A 444 1.43 0.52 -2.31
C ARG A 444 2.72 0.29 -1.51
N THR A 445 2.69 -0.59 -0.52
CA THR A 445 3.88 -0.93 0.29
C THR A 445 4.90 -1.78 -0.46
N ILE A 446 4.55 -2.27 -1.66
CA ILE A 446 5.42 -3.10 -2.50
C ILE A 446 6.18 -2.18 -3.46
N GLU A 447 7.49 -2.06 -3.24
CA GLU A 447 8.41 -1.23 -4.04
C GLU A 447 8.53 -1.71 -5.48
N ASN A 448 8.64 -3.03 -5.69
CA ASN A 448 8.80 -3.58 -7.03
C ASN A 448 7.48 -3.45 -7.83
N PRO A 449 7.45 -2.70 -8.94
CA PRO A 449 6.23 -2.43 -9.71
C PRO A 449 5.61 -3.69 -10.31
N LYS A 450 6.43 -4.68 -10.69
CA LYS A 450 5.96 -5.98 -11.19
C LYS A 450 5.23 -6.75 -10.10
N SER A 451 5.87 -6.90 -8.93
CA SER A 451 5.25 -7.59 -7.78
C SER A 451 4.00 -6.87 -7.30
N ARG A 452 4.01 -5.53 -7.27
CA ARG A 452 2.86 -4.71 -6.90
C ARG A 452 1.66 -4.98 -7.81
N LEU A 453 1.88 -4.95 -9.12
CA LEU A 453 0.82 -5.16 -10.10
C LEU A 453 0.29 -6.60 -10.09
N ILE A 454 1.16 -7.62 -10.06
CA ILE A 454 0.70 -9.01 -9.95
C ILE A 454 -0.13 -9.21 -8.68
N THR A 455 0.30 -8.63 -7.55
CA THR A 455 -0.45 -8.68 -6.28
C THR A 455 -1.84 -8.05 -6.41
N MET A 456 -1.96 -6.91 -7.09
CA MET A 456 -3.27 -6.28 -7.37
C MET A 456 -4.18 -7.18 -8.22
N LEU A 457 -3.62 -7.91 -9.20
CA LEU A 457 -4.38 -8.81 -10.06
C LEU A 457 -4.81 -10.08 -9.31
N ILE A 458 -3.99 -10.66 -8.43
CA ILE A 458 -4.37 -11.92 -7.77
C ILE A 458 -5.23 -11.73 -6.51
N THR A 459 -5.18 -10.55 -5.87
CA THR A 459 -5.95 -10.26 -4.64
C THR A 459 -7.45 -10.57 -4.77
N PRO A 460 -8.16 -10.27 -5.88
CA PRO A 460 -9.57 -10.62 -6.05
C PRO A 460 -9.94 -12.11 -5.97
N PHE A 461 -8.95 -13.01 -6.06
CA PHE A 461 -9.15 -14.45 -5.85
C PHE A 461 -9.20 -14.84 -4.37
N MET A 462 -8.83 -13.93 -3.47
CA MET A 462 -9.07 -14.06 -2.04
C MET A 462 -10.56 -13.84 -1.77
N SER A 463 -11.19 -14.82 -1.13
CA SER A 463 -12.61 -14.73 -0.76
C SER A 463 -12.80 -13.71 0.34
N CYS A 464 -13.36 -12.55 -0.01
CA CYS A 464 -13.72 -11.52 0.94
C CYS A 464 -14.94 -11.91 1.78
N SER A 465 -15.09 -11.28 2.93
CA SER A 465 -16.19 -11.56 3.89
C SER A 465 -17.58 -11.42 3.30
N ALA A 466 -17.77 -10.49 2.35
CA ALA A 466 -19.05 -10.25 1.67
C ALA A 466 -19.56 -11.46 0.84
N ARG A 467 -18.71 -12.46 0.57
CA ARG A 467 -19.12 -13.71 -0.10
C ARG A 467 -19.64 -14.77 0.87
N ILE A 468 -19.33 -14.66 2.16
CA ILE A 468 -19.70 -15.64 3.18
C ILE A 468 -21.22 -15.88 3.24
N PRO A 469 -22.10 -14.84 3.22
CA PRO A 469 -23.54 -15.08 3.25
C PRO A 469 -24.02 -15.96 2.10
N ILE A 470 -23.50 -15.74 0.89
CA ILE A 470 -23.84 -16.54 -0.29
C ILE A 470 -23.41 -17.99 -0.11
N TYR A 471 -22.19 -18.19 0.40
CA TYR A 471 -21.69 -19.53 0.63
C TYR A 471 -22.49 -20.25 1.69
N VAL A 472 -22.83 -19.59 2.80
CA VAL A 472 -23.62 -20.18 3.89
C VAL A 472 -25.01 -20.59 3.40
N VAL A 473 -25.71 -19.72 2.67
CA VAL A 473 -27.05 -20.02 2.13
C VAL A 473 -27.02 -21.22 1.17
N LEU A 474 -26.11 -21.20 0.18
CA LEU A 474 -26.07 -22.26 -0.84
C LEU A 474 -25.50 -23.57 -0.33
N VAL A 475 -24.45 -23.52 0.50
CA VAL A 475 -23.86 -24.72 1.09
C VAL A 475 -24.81 -25.32 2.12
N GLY A 476 -25.48 -24.50 2.93
CA GLY A 476 -26.52 -24.94 3.86
C GLY A 476 -27.72 -25.58 3.13
N ALA A 477 -28.12 -25.00 1.99
CA ALA A 477 -29.16 -25.55 1.16
C ALA A 477 -28.75 -26.88 0.52
N PHE A 478 -27.61 -27.01 -0.15
CA PHE A 478 -27.32 -28.21 -0.97
C PHE A 478 -26.44 -29.27 -0.29
N PHE A 479 -25.61 -28.89 0.68
CA PHE A 479 -24.61 -29.76 1.29
C PHE A 479 -24.61 -29.69 2.83
N PRO A 480 -25.75 -29.92 3.51
CA PRO A 480 -25.86 -29.73 4.96
C PRO A 480 -24.91 -30.63 5.77
N LEU A 481 -24.62 -31.85 5.30
CA LEU A 481 -23.74 -32.80 5.99
C LEU A 481 -22.24 -32.52 5.78
N TYR A 482 -21.87 -31.92 4.64
CA TYR A 482 -20.48 -31.71 4.23
C TYR A 482 -20.11 -30.22 4.12
N GLY A 483 -20.95 -29.33 4.63
CA GLY A 483 -20.84 -27.91 4.34
C GLY A 483 -19.50 -27.28 4.75
N ALA A 484 -18.96 -27.68 5.91
CA ALA A 484 -17.65 -27.23 6.35
C ALA A 484 -16.51 -27.61 5.38
N TRP A 485 -16.56 -28.81 4.80
CA TRP A 485 -15.58 -29.27 3.82
C TRP A 485 -15.72 -28.56 2.48
N VAL A 486 -16.95 -28.29 2.04
CA VAL A 486 -17.21 -27.50 0.82
C VAL A 486 -16.69 -26.08 0.99
N MET A 487 -16.96 -25.45 2.14
CA MET A 487 -16.43 -24.13 2.49
C MET A 487 -14.90 -24.13 2.47
N LEU A 488 -14.26 -25.04 3.20
CA LEU A 488 -12.81 -25.17 3.21
C LEU A 488 -12.23 -25.37 1.80
N GLY A 489 -12.90 -26.20 0.99
CA GLY A 489 -12.55 -26.44 -0.41
C GLY A 489 -12.60 -25.18 -1.26
N LEU A 490 -13.62 -24.33 -1.11
CA LEU A 490 -13.73 -23.05 -1.82
C LEU A 490 -12.60 -22.08 -1.45
N TYR A 491 -12.29 -21.94 -0.16
CA TYR A 491 -11.17 -21.10 0.29
C TYR A 491 -9.82 -21.62 -0.23
N ALA A 492 -9.60 -22.93 -0.15
CA ALA A 492 -8.39 -23.56 -0.68
C ALA A 492 -8.28 -23.38 -2.21
N LEU A 493 -9.39 -23.54 -2.94
CA LEU A 493 -9.46 -23.34 -4.39
C LEU A 493 -9.12 -21.89 -4.77
N GLY A 494 -9.60 -20.90 -4.02
CA GLY A 494 -9.27 -19.49 -4.21
C GLY A 494 -7.76 -19.22 -4.05
N ILE A 495 -7.17 -19.73 -2.97
CA ILE A 495 -5.71 -19.62 -2.73
C ILE A 495 -4.92 -20.31 -3.85
N LEU A 496 -5.28 -21.54 -4.21
CA LEU A 496 -4.57 -22.29 -5.26
C LEU A 496 -4.65 -21.59 -6.62
N ALA A 497 -5.82 -21.05 -6.98
CA ALA A 497 -5.99 -20.27 -8.21
C ALA A 497 -5.13 -18.98 -8.18
N ALA A 498 -5.07 -18.29 -7.05
CA ALA A 498 -4.20 -17.12 -6.89
C ALA A 498 -2.72 -17.47 -7.07
N ILE A 499 -2.26 -18.58 -6.50
CA ILE A 499 -0.88 -19.07 -6.65
C ILE A 499 -0.59 -19.42 -8.12
N LEU A 500 -1.51 -20.13 -8.79
CA LEU A 500 -1.40 -20.50 -10.19
C LEU A 500 -1.28 -19.25 -11.07
N MET A 501 -2.20 -18.30 -10.90
CA MET A 501 -2.25 -17.07 -11.69
C MET A 501 -1.08 -16.14 -11.41
N ALA A 502 -0.60 -16.07 -10.16
CA ALA A 502 0.64 -15.35 -9.83
C ALA A 502 1.82 -15.90 -10.63
N ARG A 503 1.95 -17.22 -10.73
CA ARG A 503 3.02 -17.89 -11.49
C ARG A 503 2.89 -17.69 -13.00
N VAL A 504 1.66 -17.65 -13.52
CA VAL A 504 1.40 -17.35 -14.93
C VAL A 504 1.79 -15.91 -15.25
N PHE A 505 1.34 -14.94 -14.45
CA PHE A 505 1.64 -13.52 -14.69
C PHE A 505 3.13 -13.19 -14.49
N SER A 506 3.79 -13.78 -13.48
CA SER A 506 5.21 -13.56 -13.23
C SER A 506 6.13 -14.10 -14.33
N ARG A 507 5.68 -15.10 -15.09
CA ARG A 507 6.42 -15.68 -16.23
C ARG A 507 6.07 -15.05 -17.58
N PHE A 508 4.78 -14.82 -17.85
CA PHE A 508 4.31 -14.48 -19.19
C PHE A 508 4.02 -12.99 -19.39
N LEU A 509 3.54 -12.29 -18.36
CA LEU A 509 3.00 -10.94 -18.54
C LEU A 509 4.03 -9.84 -18.29
N MET A 510 5.01 -10.06 -17.41
CA MET A 510 5.97 -9.02 -16.99
C MET A 510 7.39 -9.59 -16.84
N LYS A 511 8.29 -9.18 -17.73
CA LYS A 511 9.74 -9.42 -17.62
C LYS A 511 10.39 -8.22 -16.93
N GLY A 512 11.16 -8.47 -15.89
CA GLY A 512 11.87 -7.48 -15.09
C GLY A 512 12.65 -8.20 -14.00
N GLU A 513 13.84 -7.68 -13.69
CA GLU A 513 14.74 -8.25 -12.67
C GLU A 513 14.17 -8.00 -11.27
N ASP A 514 14.32 -9.00 -10.40
CA ASP A 514 13.91 -8.86 -9.00
C ASP A 514 14.99 -8.03 -8.27
N LEU A 515 14.60 -6.91 -7.67
CA LEU A 515 15.49 -6.07 -6.86
C LEU A 515 16.16 -6.95 -5.79
N PRO A 516 17.48 -6.84 -5.56
CA PRO A 516 18.14 -7.56 -4.47
C PRO A 516 17.49 -7.17 -3.14
N PHE A 517 16.83 -8.14 -2.52
CA PHE A 517 16.01 -7.90 -1.33
C PHE A 517 16.89 -7.78 -0.09
N VAL A 518 17.19 -6.54 0.31
CA VAL A 518 17.81 -6.21 1.60
C VAL A 518 16.72 -5.65 2.52
N MET A 519 16.10 -6.50 3.32
CA MET A 519 15.13 -6.10 4.34
C MET A 519 15.85 -5.88 5.67
N GLU A 520 15.96 -4.62 6.08
CA GLU A 520 16.27 -4.30 7.47
C GLU A 520 15.02 -4.52 8.31
N LEU A 521 15.16 -5.22 9.44
CA LEU A 521 14.07 -5.42 10.39
C LEU A 521 14.10 -4.24 11.39
N PRO A 522 13.17 -3.28 11.33
CA PRO A 522 13.17 -2.13 12.23
C PRO A 522 13.00 -2.59 13.67
N PRO A 523 13.55 -1.94 14.71
CA PRO A 523 13.32 -2.37 16.09
C PRO A 523 11.83 -2.33 16.46
N TYR A 524 11.39 -3.17 17.41
CA TYR A 524 10.02 -3.11 17.92
C TYR A 524 9.77 -1.76 18.60
N ARG A 525 8.72 -1.06 18.16
CA ARG A 525 8.29 0.22 18.73
C ARG A 525 6.88 0.07 19.29
N MET A 526 6.58 0.82 20.36
CA MET A 526 5.23 0.85 20.90
C MET A 526 4.40 1.87 20.09
N PRO A 527 3.30 1.45 19.43
CA PRO A 527 2.47 2.35 18.66
C PRO A 527 1.81 3.41 19.56
N THR A 528 1.78 4.66 19.12
CA THR A 528 1.08 5.72 19.87
C THR A 528 -0.40 5.71 19.52
N ALA A 529 -1.28 5.72 20.53
CA ALA A 529 -2.73 5.67 20.31
C ALA A 529 -3.24 6.81 19.39
N LYS A 530 -2.60 7.99 19.47
CA LYS A 530 -2.91 9.14 18.62
C LYS A 530 -2.63 8.84 17.13
N SER A 531 -1.47 8.25 16.83
CA SER A 531 -1.09 7.87 15.45
C SER A 531 -2.11 6.88 14.88
N VAL A 532 -2.34 5.79 15.61
CA VAL A 532 -3.24 4.71 15.21
C VAL A 532 -4.66 5.20 14.93
N LEU A 533 -5.21 6.06 15.79
CA LEU A 533 -6.56 6.62 15.62
C LEU A 533 -6.67 7.57 14.42
N ILE A 534 -5.67 8.45 14.22
CA ILE A 534 -5.64 9.36 13.07
C ILE A 534 -5.59 8.56 11.77
N HIS A 535 -4.69 7.57 11.68
CA HIS A 535 -4.58 6.72 10.50
C HIS A 535 -5.86 5.93 10.23
N THR A 536 -6.47 5.37 11.27
CA THR A 536 -7.74 4.63 11.14
C THR A 536 -8.86 5.54 10.61
N TRP A 537 -8.98 6.76 11.14
CA TRP A 537 -9.99 7.73 10.71
C TRP A 537 -9.76 8.21 9.28
N GLU A 538 -8.52 8.51 8.90
CA GLU A 538 -8.18 8.93 7.54
C GLU A 538 -8.52 7.84 6.51
N LYS A 539 -8.21 6.58 6.80
CA LYS A 539 -8.56 5.44 5.92
C LYS A 539 -10.07 5.24 5.84
N GLY A 540 -10.78 5.32 6.96
CA GLY A 540 -12.25 5.26 6.99
C GLY A 540 -12.90 6.36 6.16
N ARG A 541 -12.42 7.60 6.31
CA ARG A 541 -12.88 8.75 5.51
C ARG A 541 -12.61 8.55 4.01
N GLN A 542 -11.42 8.06 3.65
CA GLN A 542 -11.07 7.78 2.25
C GLN A 542 -11.98 6.71 1.65
N TYR A 543 -12.32 5.66 2.40
CA TYR A 543 -13.27 4.64 1.97
C TYR A 543 -14.65 5.27 1.69
N LEU A 544 -15.18 6.06 2.62
CA LEU A 544 -16.51 6.66 2.48
C LEU A 544 -16.58 7.65 1.30
N GLN A 545 -15.58 8.52 1.16
CA GLN A 545 -15.54 9.53 0.07
C GLN A 545 -15.41 8.90 -1.31
N LYS A 546 -14.60 7.84 -1.44
CA LYS A 546 -14.35 7.21 -2.74
C LYS A 546 -15.42 6.19 -3.13
N MET A 547 -15.95 5.43 -2.16
CA MET A 547 -16.86 4.32 -2.44
C MET A 547 -18.34 4.70 -2.32
N GLY A 548 -18.69 5.58 -1.37
CA GLY A 548 -20.09 5.95 -1.14
C GLY A 548 -20.77 6.52 -2.38
N GLY A 549 -20.09 7.42 -3.11
CA GLY A 549 -20.64 8.01 -4.34
C GLY A 549 -20.81 7.01 -5.48
N ILE A 550 -19.85 6.09 -5.65
CA ILE A 550 -19.91 5.08 -6.72
C ILE A 550 -21.04 4.09 -6.46
N ILE A 551 -21.18 3.64 -5.21
CA ILE A 551 -22.21 2.66 -4.84
C ILE A 551 -23.60 3.28 -4.91
N LEU A 552 -23.78 4.54 -4.51
CA LEU A 552 -25.05 5.26 -4.68
C LEU A 552 -25.47 5.33 -6.15
N VAL A 553 -24.56 5.65 -7.07
CA VAL A 553 -24.88 5.68 -8.51
C VAL A 553 -25.27 4.28 -9.00
N PHE A 554 -24.55 3.25 -8.57
CA PHE A 554 -24.86 1.87 -8.97
C PHE A 554 -26.18 1.37 -8.38
N SER A 555 -26.48 1.67 -7.12
CA SER A 555 -27.74 1.28 -6.48
C SER A 555 -28.94 1.94 -7.14
N LEU A 556 -28.83 3.22 -7.54
CA LEU A 556 -29.85 3.91 -8.33
C LEU A 556 -30.04 3.29 -9.72
N ILE A 557 -28.96 2.87 -10.37
CA ILE A 557 -29.04 2.17 -11.67
C ILE A 557 -29.73 0.81 -11.52
N ILE A 558 -29.33 0.00 -10.53
CA ILE A 558 -29.93 -1.31 -10.28
C ILE A 558 -31.41 -1.15 -9.92
N TRP A 559 -31.75 -0.19 -9.05
CA TRP A 559 -33.12 0.13 -8.73
C TRP A 559 -33.91 0.51 -10.00
N ALA A 560 -33.40 1.42 -10.83
CA ALA A 560 -34.08 1.83 -12.06
C ALA A 560 -34.27 0.67 -13.06
N LEU A 561 -33.27 -0.21 -13.19
CA LEU A 561 -33.36 -1.41 -14.02
C LEU A 561 -34.35 -2.44 -13.46
N SER A 562 -34.46 -2.53 -12.14
CA SER A 562 -35.41 -3.41 -11.46
C SER A 562 -36.85 -2.87 -11.53
N TYR A 563 -37.01 -1.54 -11.43
CA TYR A 563 -38.29 -0.87 -11.32
C TYR A 563 -39.01 -0.71 -12.68
N PHE A 564 -38.27 -0.44 -13.76
CA PHE A 564 -38.86 -0.21 -15.08
C PHE A 564 -38.78 -1.43 -16.01
N PRO A 565 -39.78 -1.64 -16.89
CA PRO A 565 -41.04 -0.90 -17.04
C PRO A 565 -42.10 -1.29 -15.99
N HIS A 566 -42.72 -0.29 -15.36
CA HIS A 566 -43.84 -0.47 -14.44
C HIS A 566 -45.16 -0.39 -15.22
N SER A 567 -45.85 -1.51 -15.40
CA SER A 567 -47.18 -1.54 -16.05
C SER A 567 -48.26 -1.28 -15.01
N THR A 568 -48.71 -0.03 -14.88
CA THR A 568 -49.96 0.32 -14.21
C THR A 568 -51.14 0.00 -15.13
N GLU A 569 -51.53 -1.28 -15.23
CA GLU A 569 -52.85 -1.62 -15.78
C GLU A 569 -53.84 -1.79 -14.64
N THR A 570 -54.46 -0.66 -14.30
CA THR A 570 -55.82 -0.62 -13.75
C THR A 570 -56.76 -1.11 -14.84
N ASP A 571 -57.21 -2.36 -14.80
CA ASP A 571 -58.47 -2.73 -15.42
C ASP A 571 -59.33 -3.59 -14.49
N ASN A 572 -60.50 -3.04 -14.19
CA ASN A 572 -61.49 -3.53 -13.25
C ASN A 572 -62.15 -4.82 -13.75
N VAL A 573 -62.14 -5.90 -12.97
CA VAL A 573 -63.33 -6.73 -12.66
C VAL A 573 -63.18 -7.39 -11.28
N VAL A 574 -63.98 -6.94 -10.32
CA VAL A 574 -64.34 -7.57 -9.02
C VAL A 574 -65.59 -8.45 -9.31
N PRO A 575 -65.92 -9.60 -8.64
CA PRO A 575 -65.97 -9.72 -7.17
C PRO A 575 -65.70 -11.09 -6.49
N THR A 576 -65.24 -10.97 -5.24
CA THR A 576 -65.74 -11.63 -4.02
C THR A 576 -65.99 -13.15 -4.02
N GLN A 577 -65.25 -13.85 -3.16
CA GLN A 577 -65.82 -14.85 -2.24
C GLN A 577 -64.94 -14.99 -0.99
N SER A 578 -65.33 -14.28 0.06
CA SER A 578 -65.15 -14.68 1.46
C SER A 578 -66.22 -15.72 1.81
N THR A 579 -65.83 -16.85 2.40
CA THR A 579 -66.61 -17.85 3.20
C THR A 579 -65.76 -19.15 3.17
N GLU A 580 -65.62 -20.02 4.16
CA GLU A 580 -66.20 -20.20 5.49
C GLU A 580 -65.38 -21.30 6.19
N ILE A 581 -65.49 -21.34 7.52
CA ILE A 581 -65.04 -22.40 8.42
C ILE A 581 -65.78 -23.71 8.12
N VAL A 582 -65.08 -24.84 7.94
CA VAL A 582 -65.61 -26.20 8.23
C VAL A 582 -64.51 -27.15 8.75
N GLU A 583 -64.73 -27.63 9.97
CA GLU A 583 -64.15 -28.80 10.64
C GLU A 583 -64.61 -30.13 9.99
N ASN A 584 -63.68 -31.07 9.75
CA ASN A 584 -63.70 -32.50 10.13
C ASN A 584 -62.84 -33.38 9.21
N GLY A 585 -62.10 -34.30 9.82
CA GLY A 585 -61.16 -35.19 9.14
C GLY A 585 -61.73 -36.48 8.56
N ARG A 586 -61.03 -37.05 7.58
CA ARG A 586 -60.52 -38.45 7.53
C ARG A 586 -59.80 -38.70 6.19
N ALA A 587 -58.80 -39.58 6.28
CA ALA A 587 -57.92 -40.06 5.23
C ALA A 587 -58.57 -40.36 3.87
N ALA A 588 -57.89 -39.97 2.78
CA ALA A 588 -57.25 -40.87 1.80
C ALA A 588 -57.05 -40.17 0.44
N ALA A 589 -55.99 -40.58 -0.25
CA ALA A 589 -55.69 -40.40 -1.68
C ALA A 589 -55.16 -39.02 -2.13
N SER A 590 -53.85 -39.02 -2.39
CA SER A 590 -53.20 -38.17 -3.38
C SER A 590 -53.89 -38.29 -4.75
N PRO A 591 -54.05 -37.16 -5.47
CA PRO A 591 -53.16 -36.95 -6.61
C PRO A 591 -52.60 -35.52 -6.70
N GLN A 592 -51.32 -35.49 -7.09
CA GLN A 592 -50.61 -34.45 -7.86
C GLN A 592 -51.41 -33.17 -8.14
N HIS A 593 -51.10 -32.10 -7.41
CA HIS A 593 -51.35 -30.74 -7.89
C HIS A 593 -50.01 -30.17 -8.32
N GLU A 594 -49.78 -30.16 -9.64
CA GLU A 594 -48.86 -29.24 -10.28
C GLU A 594 -49.29 -27.82 -9.89
N VAL A 595 -48.55 -27.20 -8.98
CA VAL A 595 -48.59 -25.76 -8.82
C VAL A 595 -47.69 -25.19 -9.91
N THR A 596 -48.20 -25.20 -11.15
CA THR A 596 -47.80 -24.22 -12.15
C THR A 596 -48.18 -22.86 -11.57
N VAL A 597 -47.22 -22.21 -10.93
CA VAL A 597 -47.31 -20.78 -10.62
C VAL A 597 -47.46 -20.10 -11.97
N ALA A 598 -48.70 -19.76 -12.32
CA ALA A 598 -49.01 -18.96 -13.47
C ALA A 598 -48.21 -17.66 -13.33
N GLU A 599 -47.24 -17.45 -14.22
CA GLU A 599 -46.60 -16.16 -14.45
C GLU A 599 -47.70 -15.18 -14.88
N THR A 600 -48.30 -14.51 -13.90
CA THR A 600 -49.21 -13.40 -14.15
C THR A 600 -48.43 -12.36 -14.96
N GLN A 601 -49.02 -11.96 -16.09
CA GLN A 601 -48.44 -11.15 -17.14
C GLN A 601 -48.07 -9.75 -16.66
N THR A 602 -46.89 -9.59 -16.04
CA THR A 602 -46.24 -8.29 -15.85
C THR A 602 -45.14 -8.16 -16.90
N SER A 603 -45.02 -6.98 -17.52
CA SER A 603 -43.94 -6.74 -18.48
C SER A 603 -42.57 -6.98 -17.82
N PRO A 604 -41.65 -7.74 -18.43
CA PRO A 604 -40.39 -8.08 -17.79
C PRO A 604 -39.55 -6.82 -17.56
N SER A 605 -39.07 -6.66 -16.33
CA SER A 605 -38.19 -5.55 -15.92
C SER A 605 -36.95 -5.50 -16.82
N TYR A 606 -36.31 -4.33 -16.96
CA TYR A 606 -35.07 -4.23 -17.73
C TYR A 606 -33.99 -5.14 -17.15
N LEU A 607 -33.95 -5.30 -15.83
CA LEU A 607 -33.04 -6.23 -15.17
C LEU A 607 -33.34 -7.69 -15.56
N GLN A 608 -34.62 -8.08 -15.62
CA GLN A 608 -35.04 -9.40 -16.10
C GLN A 608 -34.65 -9.63 -17.57
N ARG A 609 -34.82 -8.62 -18.44
CA ARG A 609 -34.41 -8.71 -19.86
C ARG A 609 -32.91 -8.90 -20.00
N ILE A 610 -32.10 -8.19 -19.21
CA ILE A 610 -30.64 -8.37 -19.20
C ILE A 610 -30.29 -9.79 -18.70
N GLY A 611 -30.96 -10.26 -17.64
CA GLY A 611 -30.79 -11.63 -17.14
C GLY A 611 -31.10 -12.69 -18.20
N GLN A 612 -32.21 -12.55 -18.92
CA GLN A 612 -32.59 -13.43 -20.03
C GLN A 612 -31.63 -13.33 -21.22
N PHE A 613 -31.03 -12.16 -21.46
CA PHE A 613 -30.00 -11.99 -22.50
C PHE A 613 -28.68 -12.68 -22.16
N VAL A 614 -28.30 -12.69 -20.88
CA VAL A 614 -27.06 -13.35 -20.41
C VAL A 614 -27.26 -14.86 -20.22
N ALA A 615 -28.48 -15.31 -19.93
CA ALA A 615 -28.81 -16.71 -19.65
C ALA A 615 -28.29 -17.73 -20.68
N PRO A 616 -28.37 -17.51 -22.01
CA PRO A 616 -27.85 -18.47 -23.00
C PRO A 616 -26.35 -18.75 -22.86
N VAL A 617 -25.57 -17.74 -22.46
CA VAL A 617 -24.12 -17.91 -22.23
C VAL A 617 -23.87 -18.76 -20.98
N MET A 618 -24.73 -18.65 -19.98
CA MET A 618 -24.63 -19.39 -18.71
C MET A 618 -25.34 -20.76 -18.73
N GLN A 619 -26.16 -21.03 -19.75
CA GLN A 619 -26.91 -22.28 -19.92
C GLN A 619 -26.05 -23.56 -19.87
N PRO A 620 -24.80 -23.60 -20.40
CA PRO A 620 -23.95 -24.79 -20.27
C PRO A 620 -23.68 -25.25 -18.83
N MET A 621 -23.83 -24.34 -17.85
CA MET A 621 -23.68 -24.63 -16.41
C MET A 621 -25.04 -24.85 -15.70
N HIS A 622 -26.15 -24.88 -16.46
CA HIS A 622 -27.52 -24.93 -15.96
C HIS A 622 -27.84 -23.79 -14.98
N PHE A 623 -27.50 -22.55 -15.35
CA PHE A 623 -27.92 -21.37 -14.62
C PHE A 623 -29.19 -20.79 -15.26
N ASP A 624 -30.20 -20.56 -14.43
CA ASP A 624 -31.42 -19.87 -14.86
C ASP A 624 -31.17 -18.37 -15.06
N TRP A 625 -32.13 -17.71 -15.72
CA TRP A 625 -32.11 -16.26 -15.86
C TRP A 625 -32.15 -15.54 -14.51
N LYS A 626 -32.82 -16.12 -13.49
CA LYS A 626 -32.86 -15.59 -12.10
C LYS A 626 -31.47 -15.61 -11.45
N MET A 627 -30.71 -16.69 -11.65
CA MET A 627 -29.31 -16.80 -11.18
C MET A 627 -28.41 -15.80 -11.90
N SER A 628 -28.65 -15.57 -13.19
CA SER A 628 -27.92 -14.57 -13.98
C SER A 628 -28.19 -13.13 -13.48
N VAL A 629 -29.43 -12.82 -13.07
CA VAL A 629 -29.77 -11.55 -12.40
C VAL A 629 -29.06 -11.42 -11.06
N GLY A 630 -29.00 -12.49 -10.27
CA GLY A 630 -28.24 -12.53 -9.02
C GLY A 630 -26.74 -12.25 -9.23
N ILE A 631 -26.11 -12.84 -10.24
CA ILE A 631 -24.71 -12.53 -10.58
C ILE A 631 -24.53 -11.06 -10.96
N LEU A 632 -25.49 -10.48 -11.70
CA LEU A 632 -25.43 -9.11 -12.19
C LEU A 632 -25.57 -8.08 -11.06
N SER A 633 -26.46 -8.31 -10.10
CA SER A 633 -26.56 -7.46 -8.90
C SER A 633 -25.27 -7.50 -8.07
N GLY A 634 -24.63 -8.68 -8.04
CA GLY A 634 -23.34 -8.94 -7.40
C GLY A 634 -22.14 -8.16 -7.96
N VAL A 635 -22.28 -7.50 -9.11
CA VAL A 635 -21.22 -6.65 -9.70
C VAL A 635 -20.97 -5.42 -8.83
N GLY A 636 -22.02 -4.78 -8.31
CA GLY A 636 -21.89 -3.63 -7.42
C GLY A 636 -21.40 -4.02 -6.04
N ALA A 637 -22.13 -4.94 -5.41
CA ALA A 637 -21.95 -5.38 -4.04
C ALA A 637 -22.27 -6.88 -3.94
N LYS A 638 -21.40 -7.68 -3.32
CA LYS A 638 -21.47 -9.16 -3.39
C LYS A 638 -22.61 -9.70 -2.53
N GLU A 639 -22.88 -9.06 -1.42
CA GLU A 639 -23.98 -9.33 -0.51
C GLU A 639 -25.35 -9.24 -1.20
N LEU A 640 -25.49 -8.38 -2.22
CA LEU A 640 -26.74 -8.22 -2.96
C LEU A 640 -27.16 -9.47 -3.74
N VAL A 641 -26.25 -10.42 -3.98
CA VAL A 641 -26.58 -11.68 -4.66
C VAL A 641 -27.61 -12.48 -3.84
N VAL A 642 -27.46 -12.52 -2.51
CA VAL A 642 -28.40 -13.27 -1.66
C VAL A 642 -29.76 -12.58 -1.63
N SER A 643 -29.78 -11.26 -1.46
CA SER A 643 -31.05 -10.51 -1.41
C SER A 643 -31.79 -10.59 -2.74
N THR A 644 -31.10 -10.47 -3.88
CA THR A 644 -31.76 -10.67 -5.19
C THR A 644 -32.24 -12.09 -5.41
N LEU A 645 -31.48 -13.13 -5.00
CA LEU A 645 -31.97 -14.50 -5.08
C LEU A 645 -33.20 -14.72 -4.18
N ALA A 646 -33.21 -14.15 -2.98
CA ALA A 646 -34.35 -14.21 -2.06
C ALA A 646 -35.60 -13.59 -2.69
N VAL A 647 -35.51 -12.36 -3.20
CA VAL A 647 -36.65 -11.68 -3.83
C VAL A 647 -37.15 -12.45 -5.06
N MET A 648 -36.25 -12.95 -5.91
CA MET A 648 -36.61 -13.59 -7.19
C MET A 648 -37.16 -15.02 -7.04
N TYR A 649 -36.82 -15.72 -5.96
CA TYR A 649 -37.29 -17.09 -5.70
C TYR A 649 -38.36 -17.17 -4.61
N ALA A 650 -38.33 -16.32 -3.59
CA ALA A 650 -39.20 -16.43 -2.41
C ALA A 650 -40.28 -15.33 -2.28
N GLY A 651 -40.20 -14.24 -3.05
CA GLY A 651 -41.15 -13.11 -2.95
C GLY A 651 -40.74 -12.03 -1.94
N GLU A 652 -41.47 -10.90 -1.88
CA GLU A 652 -41.11 -9.67 -1.14
C GLU A 652 -41.08 -9.80 0.41
N ASP A 653 -41.60 -10.88 0.99
CA ASP A 653 -41.75 -11.02 2.45
C ASP A 653 -40.53 -11.62 3.18
N VAL A 654 -39.35 -11.69 2.54
CA VAL A 654 -38.14 -12.30 3.14
C VAL A 654 -37.04 -11.26 3.39
N ASP A 655 -36.80 -10.95 4.66
CA ASP A 655 -35.68 -10.11 5.09
C ASP A 655 -34.32 -10.76 4.73
N ALA A 656 -33.42 -9.98 4.14
CA ALA A 656 -32.13 -10.48 3.63
C ALA A 656 -31.21 -11.06 4.71
N ASP A 657 -31.33 -10.60 5.96
CA ASP A 657 -30.52 -11.07 7.09
C ASP A 657 -31.04 -12.38 7.71
N SER A 658 -32.31 -12.72 7.51
CA SER A 658 -32.90 -13.99 7.96
C SER A 658 -32.86 -15.09 6.89
N ALA A 659 -32.53 -14.73 5.64
CA ALA A 659 -32.39 -15.65 4.51
C ALA A 659 -31.39 -16.81 4.73
N SER A 660 -30.38 -16.65 5.60
CA SER A 660 -29.45 -17.74 5.95
C SER A 660 -30.06 -18.83 6.82
N THR A 661 -31.16 -18.52 7.50
CA THR A 661 -31.87 -19.43 8.42
C THR A 661 -33.24 -19.83 7.88
N ASP A 662 -33.66 -19.22 6.76
CA ASP A 662 -34.97 -19.43 6.19
C ASP A 662 -35.06 -20.77 5.44
N THR A 663 -35.83 -21.68 6.01
CA THR A 663 -36.10 -23.01 5.42
C THR A 663 -36.89 -22.89 4.12
N HIS A 664 -37.62 -21.79 3.92
CA HIS A 664 -38.40 -21.57 2.71
C HIS A 664 -37.51 -21.28 1.49
N LEU A 665 -36.55 -20.35 1.59
CA LEU A 665 -35.63 -20.03 0.51
C LEU A 665 -34.76 -21.24 0.12
N SER A 666 -34.22 -21.93 1.11
CA SER A 666 -33.41 -23.14 0.86
C SER A 666 -34.20 -24.26 0.20
N GLN A 667 -35.50 -24.39 0.50
CA GLN A 667 -36.39 -25.34 -0.16
C GLN A 667 -36.69 -24.95 -1.62
N VAL A 668 -37.01 -23.68 -1.90
CA VAL A 668 -37.29 -23.21 -3.27
C VAL A 668 -36.04 -23.29 -4.15
N LEU A 669 -34.86 -23.01 -3.60
CA LEU A 669 -33.59 -23.17 -4.32
C LEU A 669 -33.35 -24.63 -4.71
N ARG A 670 -33.61 -25.59 -3.80
CA ARG A 670 -33.48 -27.03 -4.09
C ARG A 670 -34.41 -27.53 -5.19
N GLN A 671 -35.56 -26.89 -5.37
CA GLN A 671 -36.51 -27.26 -6.42
C GLN A 671 -36.08 -26.78 -7.81
N ASN A 672 -35.37 -25.65 -7.88
CA ASN A 672 -34.99 -25.03 -9.16
C ASN A 672 -33.53 -25.23 -9.55
N MET A 673 -32.65 -25.64 -8.62
CA MET A 673 -31.22 -25.81 -8.88
C MET A 673 -30.73 -27.21 -8.48
N THR A 674 -29.84 -27.79 -9.28
CA THR A 674 -29.20 -29.08 -8.96
C THR A 674 -27.95 -28.87 -8.09
N PRO A 675 -27.52 -29.86 -7.28
CA PRO A 675 -26.28 -29.74 -6.49
C PRO A 675 -25.03 -29.43 -7.34
N ALA A 676 -24.95 -29.99 -8.56
CA ALA A 676 -23.86 -29.71 -9.50
C ALA A 676 -23.89 -28.26 -9.99
N SER A 677 -25.07 -27.73 -10.32
CA SER A 677 -25.24 -26.31 -10.69
C SER A 677 -24.94 -25.39 -9.50
N ALA A 678 -25.33 -25.77 -8.27
CA ALA A 678 -25.01 -25.03 -7.05
C ALA A 678 -23.50 -24.90 -6.82
N LEU A 679 -22.76 -26.00 -6.99
CA LEU A 679 -21.30 -26.02 -6.84
C LEU A 679 -20.62 -25.19 -7.92
N ALA A 680 -21.08 -25.30 -9.18
CA ALA A 680 -20.62 -24.46 -10.28
C ALA A 680 -20.89 -22.96 -10.00
N TYR A 681 -22.05 -22.62 -9.46
CA TYR A 681 -22.43 -21.25 -9.09
C TYR A 681 -21.54 -20.69 -7.97
N LEU A 682 -21.22 -21.50 -6.96
CA LEU A 682 -20.27 -21.15 -5.90
C LEU A 682 -18.86 -20.84 -6.44
N VAL A 683 -18.36 -21.67 -7.37
CA VAL A 683 -17.06 -21.46 -8.03
C VAL A 683 -17.11 -20.23 -8.96
N PHE A 684 -18.23 -19.98 -9.61
CA PHE A 684 -18.41 -18.75 -10.39
C PHE A 684 -18.31 -17.52 -9.47
N ILE A 685 -19.03 -17.51 -8.35
CA ILE A 685 -19.00 -16.42 -7.36
C ILE A 685 -17.61 -16.21 -6.74
N LEU A 686 -16.84 -17.29 -6.60
CA LEU A 686 -15.46 -17.23 -6.11
C LEU A 686 -14.52 -16.44 -7.04
N PHE A 687 -14.73 -16.48 -8.35
CA PHE A 687 -13.76 -15.94 -9.30
C PHE A 687 -14.25 -14.79 -10.17
N TYR A 688 -15.56 -14.59 -10.30
CA TYR A 688 -16.11 -13.61 -11.23
C TYR A 688 -15.77 -12.17 -10.87
N PHE A 689 -16.13 -11.26 -11.78
CA PHE A 689 -15.99 -9.81 -11.72
C PHE A 689 -15.88 -9.27 -10.28
N PRO A 690 -14.73 -8.71 -9.85
CA PRO A 690 -14.57 -8.12 -8.53
C PRO A 690 -15.56 -6.97 -8.32
N CYS A 691 -15.95 -6.64 -7.09
CA CYS A 691 -16.90 -5.53 -6.89
C CYS A 691 -16.41 -4.22 -7.54
N VAL A 692 -17.32 -3.35 -7.98
CA VAL A 692 -16.97 -2.07 -8.66
C VAL A 692 -15.96 -1.25 -7.84
N ALA A 693 -16.07 -1.30 -6.51
CA ALA A 693 -15.13 -0.68 -5.59
C ALA A 693 -13.69 -1.22 -5.76
N THR A 694 -13.54 -2.53 -5.92
CA THR A 694 -12.25 -3.19 -6.18
C THR A 694 -11.68 -2.78 -7.53
N ILE A 695 -12.49 -2.76 -8.60
CA ILE A 695 -12.04 -2.33 -9.93
C ILE A 695 -11.58 -0.86 -9.94
N THR A 696 -12.29 0.00 -9.21
CA THR A 696 -11.93 1.42 -9.07
C THR A 696 -10.65 1.59 -8.25
N ALA A 697 -10.45 0.78 -7.21
CA ALA A 697 -9.19 0.74 -6.47
C ALA A 697 -8.03 0.34 -7.40
N ILE A 698 -8.18 -0.71 -8.22
CA ILE A 698 -7.15 -1.13 -9.20
C ILE A 698 -6.84 -0.01 -10.18
N LYS A 699 -7.86 0.68 -10.71
CA LYS A 699 -7.68 1.83 -11.61
C LYS A 699 -6.83 2.91 -10.95
N ASN A 700 -7.16 3.28 -9.71
CA ASN A 700 -6.47 4.34 -8.98
C ASN A 700 -5.04 3.95 -8.61
N GLU A 701 -4.78 2.67 -8.30
CA GLU A 701 -3.44 2.18 -7.94
C GLU A 701 -2.53 1.90 -9.14
N SER A 702 -3.09 1.45 -10.26
CA SER A 702 -2.33 1.15 -11.49
C SER A 702 -2.15 2.36 -12.41
N GLY A 703 -2.75 3.51 -12.08
CA GLY A 703 -2.64 4.76 -12.85
C GLY A 703 -3.44 4.78 -14.16
N GLY A 704 -4.28 3.78 -14.44
CA GLY A 704 -5.05 3.75 -15.68
C GLY A 704 -6.13 2.67 -15.77
N TRP A 705 -7.06 2.84 -16.72
CA TRP A 705 -8.15 1.89 -16.96
C TRP A 705 -7.70 0.56 -17.59
N LYS A 706 -6.53 0.53 -18.25
CA LYS A 706 -6.03 -0.66 -18.96
C LYS A 706 -6.02 -1.89 -18.05
N TRP A 707 -5.43 -1.77 -16.86
CA TRP A 707 -5.33 -2.87 -15.90
C TRP A 707 -6.66 -3.18 -15.21
N ALA A 708 -7.47 -2.16 -14.93
CA ALA A 708 -8.80 -2.35 -14.34
C ALA A 708 -9.74 -3.15 -15.27
N THR A 709 -9.79 -2.79 -16.56
CA THR A 709 -10.57 -3.51 -17.57
C THR A 709 -10.01 -4.90 -17.83
N PHE A 710 -8.67 -5.04 -17.88
CA PHE A 710 -8.04 -6.35 -17.96
C PHE A 710 -8.50 -7.25 -16.81
N THR A 711 -8.51 -6.72 -15.57
CA THR A 711 -8.99 -7.47 -14.40
C THR A 711 -10.43 -7.92 -14.51
N ALA A 712 -11.33 -7.01 -14.88
CA ALA A 712 -12.73 -7.35 -15.10
C ALA A 712 -12.92 -8.50 -16.10
N VAL A 713 -12.19 -8.47 -17.21
CA VAL A 713 -12.32 -9.45 -18.29
C VAL A 713 -11.71 -10.79 -17.90
N TYR A 714 -10.45 -10.83 -17.44
CA TYR A 714 -9.79 -12.11 -17.18
C TYR A 714 -10.41 -12.85 -15.99
N THR A 715 -10.84 -12.14 -14.94
CA THR A 715 -11.50 -12.77 -13.78
C THR A 715 -12.82 -13.42 -14.19
N THR A 716 -13.63 -12.72 -14.97
CA THR A 716 -14.90 -13.25 -15.49
C THR A 716 -14.68 -14.43 -16.45
N MET A 717 -13.68 -14.35 -17.33
CA MET A 717 -13.33 -15.45 -18.23
C MET A 717 -12.82 -16.67 -17.45
N PHE A 718 -11.95 -16.46 -16.46
CA PHE A 718 -11.46 -17.53 -15.58
C PHE A 718 -12.59 -18.17 -14.77
N ALA A 719 -13.50 -17.35 -14.22
CA ALA A 719 -14.67 -17.83 -13.49
C ALA A 719 -15.59 -18.69 -14.36
N TYR A 720 -15.85 -18.28 -15.60
CA TYR A 720 -16.65 -19.03 -16.54
C TYR A 720 -16.04 -20.41 -16.83
N VAL A 721 -14.74 -20.46 -17.16
CA VAL A 721 -14.05 -21.72 -17.45
C VAL A 721 -13.99 -22.61 -16.21
N ALA A 722 -13.65 -22.06 -15.05
CA ALA A 722 -13.57 -22.82 -13.80
C ALA A 722 -14.94 -23.37 -13.39
N SER A 723 -16.00 -22.58 -13.52
CA SER A 723 -17.38 -22.99 -13.21
C SER A 723 -17.90 -24.07 -14.18
N LEU A 724 -17.62 -23.94 -15.48
CA LEU A 724 -17.99 -24.95 -16.47
C LEU A 724 -17.27 -26.28 -16.23
N LEU A 725 -15.96 -26.26 -15.98
CA LEU A 725 -15.20 -27.47 -15.63
C LEU A 725 -15.74 -28.12 -14.36
N THR A 726 -16.08 -27.30 -13.37
CA THR A 726 -16.68 -27.75 -12.12
C THR A 726 -18.02 -28.42 -12.34
N TYR A 727 -18.90 -27.83 -13.15
CA TYR A 727 -20.19 -28.41 -13.51
C TYR A 727 -20.04 -29.76 -14.22
N LEU A 728 -19.17 -29.83 -15.22
CA LEU A 728 -18.93 -31.06 -15.98
C LEU A 728 -18.42 -32.19 -15.08
N ILE A 729 -17.47 -31.90 -14.19
CA ILE A 729 -16.95 -32.89 -13.23
C ILE A 729 -18.04 -33.28 -12.24
N ALA A 730 -18.74 -32.31 -11.65
CA ALA A 730 -19.78 -32.56 -10.65
C ALA A 730 -21.01 -33.29 -11.23
N SER A 731 -21.28 -33.17 -12.53
CA SER A 731 -22.38 -33.87 -13.20
C SER A 731 -22.08 -35.34 -13.50
N GLN A 732 -20.82 -35.76 -13.41
CA GLN A 732 -20.41 -37.15 -13.62
C GLN A 732 -20.48 -38.02 -12.35
N PHE A 733 -20.58 -37.39 -11.18
CA PHE A 733 -20.72 -38.02 -9.86
C PHE A 733 -22.12 -37.77 -9.33
#